data_AF-A0A914ZC26-F1
#
_entry.id   AF-A0A914ZC26-F1
#
_cell.length_a   1.000
_cell.length_b   1.000
_cell.length_c   1.000
_cell.angle_alpha   90.00
_cell.angle_beta   90.00
_cell.angle_gamma   90.00
#
_symmetry.space_group_name_H-M   'P 1'
#
loop_
_entity.id
_entity.type
_entity.pdbx_description
1 polymer ?
#
loop_
_entity_poly.entity_id
_entity_poly.type
_entity_poly.pdbx_seq_one_letter_code
_entity_poly.pdbx_strand_id
1 'polypeptide(L)'
;MVGYSFDHEFNDTFTVRQNLRFAENKTSQNSVYGYGVCSDPANAYSKQCAALAPADKGHYLARKYVVDDEKLQNFSVDTQLQSKFATGDIDHTLLTGVDFMRMRNDINAWFGYDDSVPLLNLYNPVNTDFDFNAKDPANSGPYRILNKQKQTGVYVQDQAQWDKVLVTLGGRYDWADQESLNRVAGTTDKRDDKQFTWRGGVNYLFDNGVTPYFSYSESFEPSSQVGKDGNIFVPSKGKQYEVGVKYVPEDRPIVVTGAVYNLTKTNNLMADPEGSFFSVEGGEIRARGVEIEAKAALSASVNVVGSYTYTDAEYTTDTTYKGNTPAQVPKHMASLWADYTFFDGPLSGLTLGTGGRYTGSSYGDPANSFKVGSYTVVDALVRYDLARVGMAGSNVALHVNNLFDREYVASCFNTYGCFWGAERQVVNRNLPFLISLLGHGFPCPFHKLAVMQEYTNHSDTTFALRNISFRVPGRTLLHPLSLTFPAGKVTGLIGHNGSGKSTLLKMLGRHQPPSEGEILLDAQPLESWSSKAFARKVAYLPQQLPPAEGMTVRELVAIGRYPWHGALGRFGAADREKVEEAISLVGLKPLAHRLVDSLSGGERQRAWIAMLVAQDSRCLLLDEPTSALDIAHQVDVLALVHRLSQERGLTVIAVLHDINMAARYCDYLVALRGGEMIAQGTPAEIMRGETLEMILWHPDGYFAASGGCCTCEFCLLMSGLPLISRRRLLTAMALSPLLWQMNTAHAAAIDPNRIVALEWLPVELLLALGIVPYGVADTINYRLWVSEPPLPDSVIDVGLRTEPNLELLTEMKPSFMRWQTAAGDGA
;
A
#
# COMPACT_ATOMS: atom_id res chain seq x y z
N MET A 1 18.65 -4.08 -5.93
CA MET A 1 19.56 -3.41 -4.97
C MET A 1 20.40 -4.48 -4.29
N VAL A 2 21.69 -4.23 -4.04
CA VAL A 2 22.58 -5.12 -3.27
C VAL A 2 23.44 -4.28 -2.35
N GLY A 3 23.88 -4.84 -1.23
CA GLY A 3 24.72 -4.14 -0.26
C GLY A 3 25.05 -5.01 0.93
N TYR A 4 25.88 -4.48 1.83
CA TYR A 4 26.19 -5.09 3.12
C TYR A 4 26.41 -4.01 4.18
N SER A 5 26.26 -4.43 5.42
CA SER A 5 26.77 -3.72 6.60
C SER A 5 27.76 -4.67 7.25
N PHE A 6 29.00 -4.21 7.41
CA PHE A 6 30.08 -4.96 8.03
C PHE A 6 30.56 -4.19 9.25
N ASP A 7 30.72 -4.88 10.36
CA ASP A 7 31.39 -4.37 11.54
C ASP A 7 32.36 -5.43 12.07
N HIS A 8 33.48 -4.96 12.61
CA HIS A 8 34.45 -5.82 13.27
C HIS A 8 35.13 -5.06 14.41
N GLU A 9 35.01 -5.61 15.60
CA GLU A 9 35.71 -5.16 16.80
C GLU A 9 37.05 -5.89 16.90
N PHE A 10 38.15 -5.15 16.84
CA PHE A 10 39.49 -5.72 16.99
C PHE A 10 39.84 -5.91 18.48
N ASN A 11 39.40 -4.97 19.31
CA ASN A 11 39.59 -4.90 20.76
C ASN A 11 38.71 -3.76 21.32
N ASP A 12 38.76 -3.56 22.64
CA ASP A 12 37.99 -2.53 23.36
C ASP A 12 38.21 -1.10 22.82
N THR A 13 39.34 -0.85 22.14
CA THR A 13 39.70 0.46 21.59
C THR A 13 39.20 0.63 20.15
N PHE A 14 39.43 -0.35 19.26
CA PHE A 14 39.20 -0.17 17.83
C PHE A 14 38.06 -1.03 17.29
N THR A 15 37.08 -0.35 16.67
CA THR A 15 36.02 -0.98 15.87
C THR A 15 36.02 -0.39 14.48
N VAL A 16 36.05 -1.23 13.45
CA VAL A 16 35.83 -0.81 12.06
C VAL A 16 34.39 -1.08 11.65
N ARG A 17 33.77 -0.17 10.91
CA ARG A 17 32.49 -0.39 10.22
C ARG A 17 32.59 -0.01 8.77
N GLN A 18 31.89 -0.74 7.91
CA GLN A 18 31.76 -0.41 6.50
C GLN A 18 30.35 -0.70 6.01
N ASN A 19 29.70 0.31 5.45
CA ASN A 19 28.38 0.19 4.82
C ASN A 19 28.53 0.42 3.33
N LEU A 20 28.13 -0.55 2.51
CA LEU A 20 28.18 -0.45 1.06
C LEU A 20 26.81 -0.76 0.48
N ARG A 21 26.38 0.05 -0.51
CA ARG A 21 25.13 -0.18 -1.24
C ARG A 21 25.30 0.17 -2.71
N PHE A 22 24.85 -0.75 -3.56
CA PHE A 22 24.62 -0.52 -4.98
C PHE A 22 23.12 -0.65 -5.30
N ALA A 23 22.56 0.36 -5.94
CA ALA A 23 21.18 0.39 -6.37
C ALA A 23 21.10 0.74 -7.86
N GLU A 24 20.24 0.03 -8.58
CA GLU A 24 19.77 0.41 -9.90
C GLU A 24 18.26 0.62 -9.78
N ASN A 25 17.81 1.84 -10.01
CA ASN A 25 16.40 2.23 -9.96
C ASN A 25 15.95 2.64 -11.35
N LYS A 26 14.72 2.27 -11.70
CA LYS A 26 14.08 2.68 -12.95
C LYS A 26 12.72 3.26 -12.62
N THR A 27 12.35 4.31 -13.33
CA THR A 27 11.00 4.88 -13.29
C THR A 27 10.56 5.15 -14.72
N SER A 28 9.32 4.81 -15.03
CA SER A 28 8.72 5.16 -16.31
C SER A 28 7.28 5.57 -16.06
N GLN A 29 6.84 6.65 -16.70
CA GLN A 29 5.49 7.19 -16.52
C GLN A 29 4.93 7.79 -17.81
N ASN A 30 3.62 7.68 -17.96
CA ASN A 30 2.82 8.39 -18.96
C ASN A 30 1.72 9.14 -18.22
N SER A 31 1.94 10.41 -17.95
CA SER A 31 1.15 11.18 -16.99
C SER A 31 0.58 12.43 -17.65
N VAL A 32 -0.75 12.52 -17.75
CA VAL A 32 -1.44 13.80 -17.97
C VAL A 32 -1.73 14.41 -16.61
N TYR A 33 -1.40 15.69 -16.43
CA TYR A 33 -1.60 16.40 -15.17
C TYR A 33 -2.25 17.77 -15.39
N GLY A 34 -2.95 18.26 -14.37
CA GLY A 34 -3.59 19.58 -14.38
C GLY A 34 -2.58 20.72 -14.19
N TYR A 35 -2.87 21.86 -14.79
CA TYR A 35 -2.05 23.08 -14.73
C TYR A 35 -2.91 24.32 -14.43
N GLY A 36 -3.95 24.16 -13.60
CA GLY A 36 -4.83 25.25 -13.17
C GLY A 36 -5.94 25.59 -14.14
N VAL A 37 -6.89 26.40 -13.69
CA VAL A 37 -8.00 26.85 -14.54
C VAL A 37 -7.52 27.83 -15.61
N CYS A 38 -8.26 27.96 -16.70
CA CYS A 38 -7.91 28.84 -17.81
C CYS A 38 -7.87 30.34 -17.45
N SER A 39 -8.43 30.75 -16.30
CA SER A 39 -8.29 32.10 -15.75
C SER A 39 -7.04 32.29 -14.88
N ASP A 40 -6.29 31.23 -14.58
CA ASP A 40 -5.06 31.29 -13.78
C ASP A 40 -3.94 31.97 -14.59
N PRO A 41 -3.14 32.86 -13.98
CA PRO A 41 -1.98 33.49 -14.64
C PRO A 41 -1.00 32.51 -15.28
N ALA A 42 -0.89 31.28 -14.77
CA ALA A 42 -0.04 30.23 -15.34
C ALA A 42 -0.42 29.85 -16.79
N ASN A 43 -1.66 30.13 -17.21
CA ASN A 43 -2.20 29.80 -18.53
C ASN A 43 -2.39 31.03 -19.42
N ALA A 44 -1.74 32.16 -19.10
CA ALA A 44 -1.90 33.42 -19.82
C ALA A 44 -1.60 33.32 -21.33
N TYR A 45 -0.71 32.40 -21.74
CA TYR A 45 -0.28 32.21 -23.12
C TYR A 45 -0.93 31.01 -23.84
N SER A 46 -1.84 30.27 -23.19
CA SER A 46 -2.56 29.15 -23.81
C SER A 46 -3.59 29.64 -24.84
N LYS A 47 -3.52 29.12 -26.06
CA LYS A 47 -4.46 29.43 -27.14
C LYS A 47 -5.82 28.77 -26.89
N GLN A 48 -5.85 27.55 -26.34
CA GLN A 48 -7.09 26.87 -25.99
C GLN A 48 -7.89 27.68 -24.95
N CYS A 49 -7.21 28.18 -23.91
CA CYS A 49 -7.84 29.03 -22.91
C CYS A 49 -8.24 30.42 -23.45
N ALA A 50 -7.46 31.00 -24.38
CA ALA A 50 -7.81 32.26 -25.01
C ALA A 50 -9.08 32.18 -25.89
N ALA A 51 -9.37 31.02 -26.47
CA ALA A 51 -10.53 30.78 -27.32
C ALA A 51 -11.87 30.63 -26.55
N LEU A 52 -11.82 30.42 -25.23
CA LEU A 52 -13.01 30.33 -24.39
C LEU A 52 -13.62 31.70 -24.08
N ALA A 53 -14.94 31.74 -23.89
CA ALA A 53 -15.61 32.93 -23.36
C ALA A 53 -15.05 33.27 -21.96
N PRO A 54 -14.91 34.56 -21.59
CA PRO A 54 -14.33 34.94 -20.30
C PRO A 54 -15.00 34.31 -19.07
N ALA A 55 -16.32 34.10 -19.14
CA ALA A 55 -17.09 33.45 -18.07
C ALA A 55 -16.76 31.95 -17.91
N ASP A 56 -16.30 31.29 -18.98
CA ASP A 56 -16.01 29.86 -18.97
C ASP A 56 -14.59 29.54 -18.49
N LYS A 57 -13.68 30.52 -18.52
CA LYS A 57 -12.28 30.32 -18.12
C LYS A 57 -12.12 29.85 -16.67
N GLY A 58 -13.09 30.14 -15.81
CA GLY A 58 -13.05 29.77 -14.39
C GLY A 58 -13.37 28.29 -14.10
N HIS A 59 -13.92 27.54 -15.06
CA HIS A 59 -14.30 26.13 -14.87
C HIS A 59 -13.72 25.17 -15.92
N TYR A 60 -12.84 25.67 -16.80
CA TYR A 60 -12.02 24.82 -17.67
C TYR A 60 -10.61 24.69 -17.10
N LEU A 61 -10.16 23.45 -16.91
CA LEU A 61 -8.83 23.09 -16.43
C LEU A 61 -7.88 22.90 -17.62
N ALA A 62 -6.80 23.68 -17.65
CA ALA A 62 -5.67 23.46 -18.54
C ALA A 62 -4.86 22.24 -18.08
N ARG A 63 -4.32 21.48 -19.04
CA ARG A 63 -3.59 20.23 -18.76
C ARG A 63 -2.32 20.17 -19.59
N LYS A 64 -1.33 19.45 -19.07
CA LYS A 64 -0.06 19.13 -19.72
C LYS A 64 0.20 17.63 -19.58
N TYR A 65 1.25 17.14 -20.24
CA TYR A 65 1.66 15.75 -20.08
C TYR A 65 3.17 15.59 -19.94
N VAL A 66 3.59 14.47 -19.37
CA VAL A 66 4.97 14.00 -19.35
C VAL A 66 5.01 12.51 -19.69
N VAL A 67 5.91 12.16 -20.60
CA VAL A 67 6.33 10.78 -20.86
C VAL A 67 7.76 10.69 -20.40
N ASP A 68 8.03 9.89 -19.38
CA ASP A 68 9.35 9.80 -18.76
C ASP A 68 9.80 8.35 -18.65
N ASP A 69 11.11 8.16 -18.78
CA ASP A 69 11.81 6.89 -18.68
C ASP A 69 13.23 7.18 -18.18
N GLU A 70 13.48 6.88 -16.92
CA GLU A 70 14.75 7.12 -16.26
C GLU A 70 15.40 5.83 -15.80
N LYS A 71 16.73 5.80 -15.92
CA LYS A 71 17.57 4.75 -15.36
C LYS A 71 18.66 5.36 -14.49
N LEU A 72 18.54 5.13 -13.19
CA LEU A 72 19.45 5.60 -12.16
C LEU A 72 20.34 4.46 -11.64
N GLN A 73 21.65 4.68 -11.58
CA GLN A 73 22.60 3.84 -10.87
C GLN A 73 23.22 4.64 -9.73
N ASN A 74 23.15 4.10 -8.51
CA ASN A 74 23.74 4.70 -7.32
C ASN A 74 24.66 3.69 -6.63
N PHE A 75 25.88 4.12 -6.31
CA PHE A 75 26.83 3.36 -5.51
C PHE A 75 27.30 4.23 -4.35
N SER A 76 27.23 3.71 -3.14
CA SER A 76 27.65 4.40 -1.92
C SER A 76 28.48 3.45 -1.07
N VAL A 77 29.57 3.95 -0.49
CA VAL A 77 30.40 3.23 0.48
C VAL A 77 30.87 4.20 1.55
N ASP A 78 30.65 3.83 2.80
CA ASP A 78 31.10 4.60 3.98
C ASP A 78 31.94 3.67 4.85
N THR A 79 33.19 4.05 5.08
CA THR A 79 34.16 3.29 5.89
C THR A 79 34.57 4.11 7.10
N GLN A 80 34.33 3.56 8.28
CA GLN A 80 34.46 4.20 9.58
C GLN A 80 35.45 3.43 10.45
N LEU A 81 36.35 4.16 11.11
CA LEU A 81 37.15 3.68 12.23
C LEU A 81 36.70 4.40 13.50
N GLN A 82 36.21 3.65 14.47
CA GLN A 82 35.90 4.14 15.80
C GLN A 82 37.04 3.76 16.75
N SER A 83 37.55 4.74 17.48
CA SER A 83 38.60 4.61 18.49
C SER A 83 38.06 5.07 19.85
N LYS A 84 37.98 4.19 20.83
CA LYS A 84 37.59 4.49 22.21
C LYS A 84 38.82 4.50 23.13
N PHE A 85 39.11 5.62 23.78
CA PHE A 85 40.26 5.76 24.67
C PHE A 85 40.00 6.86 25.71
N ALA A 86 40.75 6.86 26.81
CA ALA A 86 40.66 7.90 27.84
C ALA A 86 41.90 8.82 27.85
N THR A 87 41.71 10.10 28.15
CA THR A 87 42.81 11.05 28.46
C THR A 87 42.61 11.66 29.85
N GLY A 88 43.11 10.96 30.87
CA GLY A 88 42.78 11.31 32.27
C GLY A 88 41.33 10.95 32.57
N ASP A 89 40.54 11.91 33.05
CA ASP A 89 39.12 11.74 33.40
C ASP A 89 38.17 11.92 32.19
N ILE A 90 38.72 12.05 30.97
CA ILE A 90 37.94 12.30 29.76
C ILE A 90 37.92 11.03 28.91
N ASP A 91 36.73 10.46 28.72
CA ASP A 91 36.50 9.34 27.81
C ASP A 91 36.22 9.86 26.40
N HIS A 92 36.96 9.39 25.41
CA HIS A 92 36.81 9.74 24.00
C HIS A 92 36.20 8.60 23.22
N THR A 93 35.23 8.93 22.36
CA THR A 93 34.81 8.09 21.23
C THR A 93 35.09 8.85 19.95
N LEU A 94 36.30 8.66 19.41
CA LEU A 94 36.76 9.28 18.18
C LEU A 94 36.34 8.45 16.97
N LEU A 95 35.59 9.05 16.07
CA LEU A 95 35.16 8.49 14.79
C LEU A 95 35.89 9.19 13.65
N THR A 96 36.58 8.43 12.81
CA THR A 96 37.17 8.92 11.57
C THR A 96 36.62 8.11 10.41
N GLY A 97 36.31 8.74 9.28
CA GLY A 97 35.70 8.02 8.18
C GLY A 97 35.87 8.67 6.83
N VAL A 98 35.69 7.84 5.81
CA VAL A 98 35.65 8.22 4.40
C VAL A 98 34.35 7.71 3.81
N ASP A 99 33.57 8.65 3.29
CA ASP A 99 32.30 8.41 2.62
C ASP A 99 32.46 8.73 1.13
N PHE A 100 32.03 7.83 0.26
CA PHE A 100 32.06 8.03 -1.17
C PHE A 100 30.73 7.59 -1.78
N MET A 101 30.15 8.45 -2.61
CA MET A 101 29.03 8.10 -3.44
C MET A 101 29.22 8.53 -4.88
N ARG A 102 28.64 7.75 -5.79
CA ARG A 102 28.49 8.11 -7.20
C ARG A 102 27.08 7.78 -7.66
N MET A 103 26.49 8.73 -8.36
CA MET A 103 25.17 8.60 -8.95
C MET A 103 25.25 8.92 -10.44
N ARG A 104 24.53 8.15 -11.25
CA ARG A 104 24.35 8.39 -12.68
C ARG A 104 22.88 8.18 -13.02
N ASN A 105 22.20 9.22 -13.49
CA ASN A 105 20.83 9.14 -13.97
C ASN A 105 20.78 9.43 -15.47
N ASP A 106 20.23 8.51 -16.26
CA ASP A 106 19.95 8.72 -17.68
C ASP A 106 18.44 8.96 -17.84
N ILE A 107 18.07 10.19 -18.17
CA ILE A 107 16.68 10.64 -18.29
C ILE A 107 16.34 10.76 -19.77
N ASN A 108 15.28 10.06 -20.19
CA ASN A 108 14.74 10.15 -21.54
C ASN A 108 13.25 10.49 -21.48
N ALA A 109 12.97 11.78 -21.31
CA ALA A 109 11.62 12.28 -21.15
C ALA A 109 11.14 13.08 -22.38
N TRP A 110 9.83 13.34 -22.39
CA TRP A 110 9.13 14.20 -23.33
C TRP A 110 8.06 14.99 -22.59
N PHE A 111 8.08 16.30 -22.71
CA PHE A 111 7.16 17.19 -22.02
C PHE A 111 6.20 17.84 -23.01
N GLY A 112 4.91 17.82 -22.67
CA GLY A 112 3.89 18.66 -23.30
C GLY A 112 3.86 20.05 -22.68
N TYR A 113 3.93 21.08 -23.51
CA TYR A 113 3.81 22.48 -23.11
C TYR A 113 2.34 22.93 -23.15
N ASP A 114 2.09 24.24 -23.24
CA ASP A 114 0.74 24.77 -23.37
C ASP A 114 0.04 24.19 -24.61
N ASP A 115 -1.26 23.95 -24.49
CA ASP A 115 -2.12 23.40 -25.54
C ASP A 115 -1.73 21.98 -26.04
N SER A 116 -0.92 21.24 -25.28
CA SER A 116 -0.48 19.88 -25.61
C SER A 116 -1.52 18.78 -25.32
N VAL A 117 -2.42 19.04 -24.36
CA VAL A 117 -3.53 18.16 -23.99
C VAL A 117 -4.82 18.98 -24.06
N PRO A 118 -5.95 18.41 -24.53
CA PRO A 118 -7.23 19.12 -24.51
C PRO A 118 -7.58 19.62 -23.11
N LEU A 119 -8.33 20.71 -23.01
CA LEU A 119 -8.89 21.18 -21.74
C LEU A 119 -9.85 20.16 -21.12
N LEU A 120 -10.05 20.22 -19.81
CA LEU A 120 -11.05 19.44 -19.08
C LEU A 120 -12.10 20.37 -18.48
N ASN A 121 -13.38 20.19 -18.81
CA ASN A 121 -14.46 20.93 -18.17
C ASN A 121 -14.71 20.39 -16.76
N LEU A 122 -14.56 21.21 -15.73
CA LEU A 122 -14.71 20.80 -14.34
C LEU A 122 -16.16 20.51 -13.93
N TYR A 123 -17.15 21.08 -14.63
CA TYR A 123 -18.56 20.79 -14.41
C TYR A 123 -19.03 19.51 -15.08
N ASN A 124 -18.33 19.07 -16.12
CA ASN A 124 -18.60 17.81 -16.80
C ASN A 124 -17.29 17.15 -17.27
N PRO A 125 -16.53 16.52 -16.35
CA PRO A 125 -15.26 15.92 -16.67
C PRO A 125 -15.45 14.69 -17.56
N VAL A 126 -14.79 14.70 -18.73
CA VAL A 126 -14.76 13.56 -19.64
C VAL A 126 -13.34 13.02 -19.68
N ASN A 127 -13.15 11.83 -19.11
CA ASN A 127 -11.86 11.16 -19.07
C ASN A 127 -11.79 10.18 -20.24
N THR A 128 -10.89 10.46 -21.18
CA THR A 128 -10.57 9.58 -22.32
C THR A 128 -9.09 9.30 -22.35
N ASP A 129 -8.71 8.25 -23.06
CA ASP A 129 -7.32 7.97 -23.37
C ASP A 129 -6.67 9.17 -24.07
N PHE A 130 -5.40 9.37 -23.78
CA PHE A 130 -4.55 10.37 -24.42
C PHE A 130 -3.44 9.65 -25.18
N ASP A 131 -3.18 10.08 -26.41
CA ASP A 131 -2.13 9.47 -27.24
C ASP A 131 -0.75 10.05 -26.88
N PHE A 132 -0.04 9.37 -25.99
CA PHE A 132 1.33 9.71 -25.60
C PHE A 132 2.38 9.45 -26.71
N ASN A 133 2.00 8.75 -27.79
CA ASN A 133 2.91 8.46 -28.90
C ASN A 133 2.91 9.58 -29.95
N ALA A 134 1.78 10.26 -30.14
CA ALA A 134 1.65 11.41 -31.03
C ALA A 134 2.29 12.68 -30.44
N LYS A 135 3.62 12.70 -30.46
CA LYS A 135 4.46 13.79 -29.94
C LYS A 135 4.54 14.96 -30.93
N ASP A 136 3.54 15.83 -30.91
CA ASP A 136 3.47 17.00 -31.79
C ASP A 136 4.58 18.02 -31.47
N PRO A 137 5.50 18.31 -32.40
CA PRO A 137 6.60 19.25 -32.16
C PRO A 137 6.13 20.71 -31.98
N ALA A 138 4.88 21.04 -32.30
CA ALA A 138 4.35 22.40 -32.14
C ALA A 138 4.06 22.76 -30.67
N ASN A 139 3.77 21.77 -29.82
CA ASN A 139 3.35 21.97 -28.43
C ASN A 139 4.04 21.01 -27.43
N SER A 140 5.07 20.28 -27.86
CA SER A 140 5.82 19.36 -26.99
C SER A 140 7.30 19.31 -27.39
N GLY A 141 8.16 18.86 -26.47
CA GLY A 141 9.59 18.76 -26.72
C GLY A 141 10.30 17.65 -25.93
N PRO A 142 11.41 17.11 -26.47
CA PRO A 142 12.21 16.11 -25.79
C PRO A 142 13.05 16.73 -24.66
N TYR A 143 13.20 15.98 -23.57
CA TYR A 143 14.11 16.29 -22.46
C TYR A 143 15.00 15.08 -22.21
N ARG A 144 16.21 15.10 -22.76
CA ARG A 144 17.15 13.98 -22.72
C ARG A 144 18.44 14.38 -22.03
N ILE A 145 18.55 14.09 -20.73
CA ILE A 145 19.65 14.55 -19.88
C ILE A 145 20.37 13.35 -19.27
N LEU A 146 21.70 13.40 -19.25
CA LEU A 146 22.52 12.46 -18.49
C LEU A 146 23.16 13.21 -17.33
N ASN A 147 22.64 12.99 -16.13
CA ASN A 147 23.16 13.56 -14.89
C ASN A 147 24.17 12.60 -14.26
N LYS A 148 25.30 13.14 -13.81
CA LYS A 148 26.30 12.43 -13.01
C LYS A 148 26.64 13.27 -11.80
N GLN A 149 26.70 12.61 -10.65
CA GLN A 149 27.14 13.21 -9.39
C GLN A 149 28.15 12.28 -8.73
N LYS A 150 29.17 12.87 -8.13
CA LYS A 150 30.14 12.17 -7.29
C LYS A 150 30.38 13.02 -6.06
N GLN A 151 30.42 12.37 -4.90
CA GLN A 151 30.77 13.04 -3.66
C GLN A 151 31.75 12.18 -2.89
N THR A 152 32.85 12.77 -2.45
CA THR A 152 33.80 12.15 -1.54
C THR A 152 33.91 13.02 -0.31
N GLY A 153 33.64 12.46 0.86
CA GLY A 153 33.72 13.14 2.15
C GLY A 153 34.73 12.48 3.05
N VAL A 154 35.61 13.27 3.67
CA VAL A 154 36.44 12.83 4.80
C VAL A 154 35.93 13.52 6.05
N TYR A 155 35.69 12.78 7.11
CA TYR A 155 35.16 13.32 8.35
C TYR A 155 35.86 12.78 9.60
N VAL A 156 35.89 13.64 10.61
CA VAL A 156 36.38 13.37 11.96
C VAL A 156 35.32 13.88 12.92
N GLN A 157 34.98 13.08 13.92
CA GLN A 157 34.10 13.47 15.01
C GLN A 157 34.60 12.86 16.31
N ASP A 158 34.70 13.65 17.35
CA ASP A 158 34.97 13.18 18.70
C ASP A 158 33.76 13.40 19.61
N GLN A 159 33.46 12.40 20.43
CA GLN A 159 32.53 12.47 21.55
C GLN A 159 33.35 12.33 22.82
N ALA A 160 33.68 13.47 23.43
CA ALA A 160 34.46 13.55 24.65
C ALA A 160 33.54 13.73 25.85
N GLN A 161 33.53 12.76 26.75
CA GLN A 161 32.75 12.79 27.98
C GLN A 161 33.69 13.04 29.17
N TRP A 162 33.42 14.11 29.91
CA TRP A 162 34.09 14.43 31.17
C TRP A 162 33.04 14.44 32.28
N ASP A 163 32.99 13.36 33.07
CA ASP A 163 31.93 13.12 34.05
C ASP A 163 30.53 13.25 33.41
N LYS A 164 29.81 14.32 33.73
CA LYS A 164 28.46 14.61 33.23
C LYS A 164 28.43 15.49 31.98
N VAL A 165 29.58 15.97 31.51
CA VAL A 165 29.66 16.87 30.36
C VAL A 165 30.06 16.07 29.13
N LEU A 166 29.15 15.94 28.16
CA LEU A 166 29.43 15.31 26.87
C LEU A 166 29.55 16.38 25.79
N VAL A 167 30.75 16.56 25.26
CA VAL A 167 31.05 17.45 24.14
C VAL A 167 31.13 16.61 22.86
N THR A 168 30.37 17.00 21.84
CA THR A 168 30.46 16.43 20.49
C THR A 168 31.00 17.49 19.54
N LEU A 169 32.15 17.22 18.93
CA LEU A 169 32.76 18.11 17.94
C LEU A 169 33.15 17.30 16.71
N GLY A 170 32.78 17.76 15.53
CA GLY A 170 33.16 17.09 14.29
C GLY A 170 33.20 18.01 13.09
N GLY A 171 34.03 17.64 12.11
CA GLY A 171 34.19 18.33 10.85
C GLY A 171 34.21 17.35 9.69
N ARG A 172 33.72 17.80 8.54
CA ARG A 172 33.68 17.03 7.29
C ARG A 172 34.10 17.93 6.14
N TYR A 173 34.98 17.42 5.28
CA TYR A 173 35.37 18.06 4.04
C TYR A 173 34.87 17.22 2.87
N ASP A 174 34.06 17.83 1.99
CA ASP A 174 33.48 17.19 0.82
C ASP A 174 34.03 17.77 -0.49
N TRP A 175 34.34 16.87 -1.41
CA TRP A 175 34.50 17.14 -2.84
C TRP A 175 33.24 16.65 -3.55
N ALA A 176 32.44 17.57 -4.08
CA ALA A 176 31.17 17.30 -4.75
C ALA A 176 31.26 17.73 -6.22
N ASP A 177 31.36 16.75 -7.11
CA ASP A 177 31.50 16.98 -8.55
C ASP A 177 30.19 16.61 -9.26
N GLN A 178 29.72 17.48 -10.15
CA GLN A 178 28.53 17.26 -10.95
C GLN A 178 28.78 17.54 -12.43
N GLU A 179 28.15 16.74 -13.28
CA GLU A 179 28.16 16.86 -14.73
C GLU A 179 26.77 16.56 -15.27
N SER A 180 26.21 17.49 -16.04
CA SER A 180 24.94 17.35 -16.75
C SER A 180 25.17 17.47 -18.24
N LEU A 181 24.89 16.40 -18.99
CA LEU A 181 24.95 16.38 -20.45
C LEU A 181 23.54 16.49 -21.02
N ASN A 182 23.27 17.57 -21.76
CA ASN A 182 22.05 17.71 -22.54
C ASN A 182 22.23 17.02 -23.90
N ARG A 183 21.58 15.88 -24.11
CA ARG A 183 21.70 15.08 -25.34
C ARG A 183 21.00 15.72 -26.54
N VAL A 184 20.12 16.70 -26.32
CA VAL A 184 19.45 17.44 -27.40
C VAL A 184 20.32 18.60 -27.87
N ALA A 185 20.79 19.43 -26.94
CA ALA A 185 21.61 20.60 -27.25
C ALA A 185 23.10 20.25 -27.50
N GLY A 186 23.56 19.08 -27.04
CA GLY A 186 24.98 18.69 -27.09
C GLY A 186 25.86 19.44 -26.09
N THR A 187 25.28 20.19 -25.15
CA THR A 187 26.01 20.95 -24.12
C THR A 187 26.33 20.07 -22.92
N THR A 188 27.46 20.34 -22.27
CA THR A 188 27.84 19.66 -21.02
C THR A 188 28.22 20.70 -19.98
N ASP A 189 27.42 20.77 -18.92
CA ASP A 189 27.62 21.70 -17.82
C ASP A 189 28.28 20.95 -16.67
N LYS A 190 29.36 21.49 -16.12
CA LYS A 190 30.15 20.86 -15.05
C LYS A 190 30.42 21.82 -13.92
N ARG A 191 30.49 21.29 -12.71
CA ARG A 191 30.89 22.05 -11.53
C ARG A 191 31.49 21.13 -10.48
N ASP A 192 32.62 21.58 -9.93
CA ASP A 192 33.33 20.89 -8.86
C ASP A 192 33.31 21.80 -7.62
N ASP A 193 32.58 21.37 -6.58
CA ASP A 193 32.45 22.09 -5.32
C ASP A 193 33.31 21.46 -4.23
N LYS A 194 33.98 22.31 -3.45
CA LYS A 194 34.76 21.91 -2.29
C LYS A 194 34.22 22.63 -1.07
N GLN A 195 33.68 21.90 -0.12
CA GLN A 195 33.04 22.48 1.06
C GLN A 195 33.49 21.80 2.34
N PHE A 196 33.75 22.63 3.34
CA PHE A 196 33.93 22.19 4.72
C PHE A 196 32.65 22.48 5.49
N THR A 197 32.21 21.53 6.30
CA THR A 197 31.12 21.67 7.27
C THR A 197 31.56 21.15 8.61
N TRP A 198 31.05 21.74 9.68
CA TRP A 198 31.34 21.26 11.03
C TRP A 198 30.12 21.37 11.93
N ARG A 199 30.16 20.63 13.03
CA ARG A 199 29.20 20.71 14.13
C ARG A 199 29.91 20.67 15.46
N GLY A 200 29.40 21.45 16.39
CA GLY A 200 29.84 21.45 17.78
C GLY A 200 28.63 21.52 18.69
N GLY A 201 28.59 20.68 19.72
CA GLY A 201 27.51 20.69 20.70
C GLY A 201 27.96 20.16 22.05
N VAL A 202 27.22 20.56 23.07
CA VAL A 202 27.46 20.18 24.47
C VAL A 202 26.15 19.67 25.05
N ASN A 203 26.21 18.53 25.74
CA ASN A 203 25.11 17.94 26.50
C ASN A 203 25.59 17.83 27.96
N TYR A 204 24.75 18.23 28.91
CA TYR A 204 25.04 18.05 30.32
C TYR A 204 24.09 17.00 30.90
N LEU A 205 24.59 15.83 31.30
CA LEU A 205 23.79 14.68 31.73
C LEU A 205 23.57 14.75 33.25
N PHE A 206 22.42 15.25 33.69
CA PHE A 206 22.05 15.15 35.11
C PHE A 206 21.60 13.72 35.44
N ASP A 207 21.93 13.26 36.65
CA ASP A 207 21.60 11.91 37.14
C ASP A 207 20.08 11.64 37.21
N ASN A 208 19.26 12.69 37.20
CA ASN A 208 17.79 12.57 37.16
C ASN A 208 17.24 12.31 35.74
N GLY A 209 18.10 12.11 34.74
CA GLY A 209 17.74 11.90 33.33
C GLY A 209 17.46 13.18 32.54
N VAL A 210 17.60 14.36 33.14
CA VAL A 210 17.49 15.64 32.43
C VAL A 210 18.83 15.96 31.75
N THR A 211 18.78 16.26 30.46
CA THR A 211 19.96 16.54 29.64
C THR A 211 19.73 17.79 28.80
N PRO A 212 20.00 19.00 29.33
CA PRO A 212 20.09 20.20 28.50
C PRO A 212 21.24 20.08 27.50
N TYR A 213 21.03 20.63 26.32
CA TYR A 213 22.03 20.65 25.27
C TYR A 213 21.95 21.93 24.43
N PHE A 214 23.08 22.24 23.80
CA PHE A 214 23.21 23.27 22.77
C PHE A 214 24.06 22.74 21.63
N SER A 215 23.73 23.09 20.40
CA SER A 215 24.54 22.76 19.23
C SER A 215 24.50 23.83 18.15
N TYR A 216 25.62 23.95 17.43
CA TYR A 216 25.75 24.60 16.15
C TYR A 216 26.06 23.55 15.08
N SER A 217 25.42 23.65 13.92
CA SER A 217 25.67 22.75 12.78
C SER A 217 25.55 23.47 11.44
N GLU A 218 26.38 23.04 10.50
CA GLU A 218 26.39 23.53 9.12
C GLU A 218 26.00 22.45 8.10
N SER A 219 25.46 22.87 6.95
CA SER A 219 25.19 22.02 5.80
C SER A 219 25.46 22.77 4.48
N PHE A 220 25.59 22.03 3.38
CA PHE A 220 25.65 22.59 2.03
C PHE A 220 24.86 21.70 1.06
N GLU A 221 24.35 22.31 0.00
CA GLU A 221 23.58 21.64 -1.05
C GLU A 221 23.98 22.22 -2.41
N PRO A 222 24.70 21.45 -3.26
CA PRO A 222 25.05 21.88 -4.61
C PRO A 222 23.82 22.18 -5.46
N SER A 223 23.86 23.27 -6.23
CA SER A 223 22.81 23.58 -7.20
C SER A 223 22.98 22.75 -8.47
N SER A 224 21.90 22.37 -9.13
CA SER A 224 21.91 21.77 -10.49
C SER A 224 21.42 22.73 -11.58
N GLN A 225 21.09 23.97 -11.20
CA GLN A 225 20.57 24.99 -12.11
C GLN A 225 21.72 25.78 -12.75
N VAL A 226 21.53 26.19 -14.00
CA VAL A 226 22.50 26.95 -14.79
C VAL A 226 22.07 28.42 -14.87
N GLY A 227 23.00 29.34 -14.63
CA GLY A 227 22.80 30.77 -14.73
C GLY A 227 22.90 31.32 -16.15
N LYS A 228 22.64 32.62 -16.29
CA LYS A 228 22.73 33.35 -17.56
C LYS A 228 24.14 33.31 -18.18
N ASP A 229 25.16 33.16 -17.35
CA ASP A 229 26.57 33.02 -17.72
C ASP A 229 26.92 31.61 -18.22
N GLY A 230 25.96 30.67 -18.22
CA GLY A 230 26.15 29.30 -18.67
C GLY A 230 26.85 28.41 -17.63
N ASN A 231 27.04 28.87 -16.40
CA ASN A 231 27.64 28.10 -15.32
C ASN A 231 26.59 27.59 -14.33
N ILE A 232 26.86 26.46 -13.70
CA ILE A 232 26.03 25.96 -12.59
C ILE A 232 26.26 26.86 -11.36
N PHE A 233 25.18 27.25 -10.66
CA PHE A 233 25.26 28.13 -9.49
C PHE A 233 26.08 27.55 -8.33
N VAL A 234 26.59 28.43 -7.47
CA VAL A 234 27.28 28.03 -6.23
C VAL A 234 26.30 27.33 -5.25
N PRO A 235 26.79 26.38 -4.41
CA PRO A 235 25.94 25.66 -3.46
C PRO A 235 25.22 26.58 -2.49
N SER A 236 23.99 26.22 -2.12
CA SER A 236 23.32 26.82 -0.97
C SER A 236 23.90 26.25 0.34
N LYS A 237 23.80 27.00 1.43
CA LYS A 237 24.36 26.61 2.74
C LYS A 237 23.31 26.72 3.84
N GLY A 238 23.29 25.76 4.75
CA GLY A 238 22.49 25.79 5.98
C GLY A 238 23.35 26.07 7.19
N LYS A 239 22.87 26.92 8.09
CA LYS A 239 23.45 27.16 9.42
C LYS A 239 22.37 27.11 10.47
N GLN A 240 22.54 26.27 11.48
CA GLN A 240 21.56 26.07 12.54
C GLN A 240 22.18 26.26 13.91
N TYR A 241 21.49 27.03 14.75
CA TYR A 241 21.69 27.05 16.19
C TYR A 241 20.49 26.38 16.84
N GLU A 242 20.74 25.49 17.79
CA GLU A 242 19.69 24.76 18.51
C GLU A 242 20.03 24.66 19.99
N VAL A 243 19.05 24.97 20.83
CA VAL A 243 19.09 24.77 22.28
C VAL A 243 17.92 23.89 22.66
N GLY A 244 18.14 22.85 23.45
CA GLY A 244 17.07 21.98 23.88
C GLY A 244 17.33 21.30 25.20
N VAL A 245 16.32 20.56 25.66
CA VAL A 245 16.38 19.71 26.85
C VAL A 245 15.76 18.38 26.48
N LYS A 246 16.45 17.30 26.85
CA LYS A 246 15.95 15.93 26.76
C LYS A 246 15.72 15.42 28.17
N TYR A 247 14.60 14.77 28.43
CA TYR A 247 14.31 14.08 29.67
C TYR A 247 14.15 12.60 29.35
N VAL A 248 15.16 11.82 29.72
CA VAL A 248 15.28 10.38 29.48
C VAL A 248 15.71 9.72 30.80
N PRO A 249 14.78 9.57 31.76
CA PRO A 249 15.06 8.89 33.02
C PRO A 249 15.42 7.42 32.81
N GLU A 250 16.41 6.92 33.55
CA GLU A 250 16.80 5.50 33.48
C GLU A 250 15.78 4.57 34.16
N ASP A 251 14.99 5.08 35.12
CA ASP A 251 14.03 4.28 35.90
C ASP A 251 12.68 4.08 35.20
N ARG A 252 12.40 4.82 34.12
CA ARG A 252 11.08 4.81 33.45
C ARG A 252 11.20 4.83 31.93
N PRO A 253 10.33 4.12 31.21
CA PRO A 253 10.26 4.15 29.75
C PRO A 253 9.55 5.43 29.25
N ILE A 254 10.16 6.58 29.52
CA ILE A 254 9.67 7.91 29.15
C ILE A 254 10.77 8.65 28.41
N VAL A 255 10.43 9.28 27.29
CA VAL A 255 11.31 10.16 26.53
C VAL A 255 10.53 11.43 26.23
N VAL A 256 11.01 12.56 26.75
CA VAL A 256 10.46 13.89 26.43
C VAL A 256 11.59 14.77 25.92
N THR A 257 11.39 15.43 24.80
CA THR A 257 12.34 16.36 24.21
C THR A 257 11.66 17.70 23.96
N GLY A 258 12.41 18.78 24.15
CA GLY A 258 12.01 20.13 23.79
C GLY A 258 13.21 20.86 23.19
N ALA A 259 13.04 21.49 22.04
CA ALA A 259 14.09 22.21 21.34
C ALA A 259 13.57 23.53 20.77
N VAL A 260 14.45 24.53 20.75
CA VAL A 260 14.27 25.80 20.08
C VAL A 260 15.41 25.96 19.09
N TYR A 261 15.10 26.27 17.85
CA TYR A 261 16.08 26.34 16.78
C TYR A 261 15.95 27.62 15.95
N ASN A 262 17.08 28.01 15.36
CA ASN A 262 17.15 29.03 14.32
C ASN A 262 18.02 28.48 13.17
N LEU A 263 17.37 28.11 12.08
CA LEU A 263 17.96 27.61 10.84
C LEU A 263 17.91 28.69 9.76
N THR A 264 19.04 28.95 9.09
CA THR A 264 19.11 29.85 7.94
C THR A 264 19.71 29.13 6.74
N LYS A 265 18.99 29.16 5.61
CA LYS A 265 19.48 28.72 4.29
C LYS A 265 19.92 29.95 3.50
N THR A 266 21.22 30.12 3.35
CA THR A 266 21.84 31.22 2.56
C THR A 266 22.13 30.77 1.15
N ASN A 267 22.19 31.73 0.23
CA ASN A 267 22.47 31.50 -1.19
C ASN A 267 21.41 30.61 -1.86
N ASN A 268 20.14 30.87 -1.54
CA ASN A 268 19.00 30.32 -2.25
C ASN A 268 18.86 31.00 -3.62
N LEU A 269 18.29 30.30 -4.60
CA LEU A 269 17.99 30.89 -5.91
C LEU A 269 16.73 31.75 -5.82
N MET A 270 16.76 32.92 -6.46
CA MET A 270 15.65 33.88 -6.55
C MET A 270 15.46 34.35 -8.00
N ALA A 271 14.37 35.07 -8.28
CA ALA A 271 14.12 35.59 -9.62
C ALA A 271 15.16 36.67 -10.01
N ASP A 272 15.53 36.75 -11.27
CA ASP A 272 16.42 37.80 -11.77
C ASP A 272 15.77 39.19 -11.64
N PRO A 273 16.38 40.16 -10.92
CA PRO A 273 15.88 41.53 -10.83
C PRO A 273 15.68 42.21 -12.19
N GLU A 274 16.46 41.81 -13.20
CA GLU A 274 16.40 42.36 -14.57
C GLU A 274 15.32 41.68 -15.43
N GLY A 275 14.58 40.70 -14.88
CA GLY A 275 13.42 40.09 -15.54
C GLY A 275 13.77 39.10 -16.66
N SER A 276 14.88 38.37 -16.56
CA SER A 276 15.19 37.26 -17.47
C SER A 276 14.53 35.94 -17.06
N PHE A 277 14.54 34.95 -17.95
CA PHE A 277 14.07 33.58 -17.65
C PHE A 277 15.04 32.79 -16.74
N PHE A 278 16.20 33.34 -16.39
CA PHE A 278 17.17 32.71 -15.50
C PHE A 278 16.93 33.13 -14.05
N SER A 279 17.32 32.27 -13.12
CA SER A 279 17.40 32.63 -11.70
C SER A 279 18.72 33.36 -11.40
N VAL A 280 18.78 34.01 -10.23
CA VAL A 280 20.00 34.61 -9.68
C VAL A 280 20.22 34.06 -8.26
N GLU A 281 21.47 33.96 -7.84
CA GLU A 281 21.88 33.50 -6.53
C GLU A 281 21.87 34.62 -5.47
N GLY A 282 22.13 34.29 -4.19
CA GLY A 282 22.16 35.27 -3.09
C GLY A 282 20.87 35.44 -2.29
N GLY A 283 19.82 34.67 -2.59
CA GLY A 283 18.61 34.62 -1.75
C GLY A 283 18.86 33.99 -0.37
N GLU A 284 17.95 34.21 0.57
CA GLU A 284 18.03 33.71 1.94
C GLU A 284 16.65 33.40 2.52
N ILE A 285 16.54 32.24 3.17
CA ILE A 285 15.34 31.79 3.90
C ILE A 285 15.74 31.48 5.34
N ARG A 286 14.96 31.97 6.31
CA ARG A 286 15.14 31.66 7.73
C ARG A 286 13.93 30.88 8.24
N ALA A 287 14.18 29.81 9.00
CA ALA A 287 13.18 29.08 9.77
C ALA A 287 13.58 29.06 11.25
N ARG A 288 12.72 29.60 12.11
CA ARG A 288 12.88 29.55 13.57
C ARG A 288 11.68 28.88 14.20
N GLY A 289 11.89 28.07 15.23
CA GLY A 289 10.82 27.23 15.72
C GLY A 289 11.05 26.64 17.09
N VAL A 290 9.98 26.00 17.58
CA VAL A 290 9.95 25.22 18.82
C VAL A 290 9.39 23.85 18.49
N GLU A 291 10.07 22.81 18.95
CA GLU A 291 9.63 21.42 18.80
C GLU A 291 9.60 20.77 20.17
N ILE A 292 8.48 20.12 20.49
CA ILE A 292 8.31 19.33 21.70
C ILE A 292 7.77 17.96 21.29
N GLU A 293 8.38 16.90 21.77
CA GLU A 293 7.93 15.53 21.56
C GLU A 293 7.93 14.78 22.89
N ALA A 294 6.88 14.00 23.15
CA ALA A 294 6.75 13.17 24.34
C ALA A 294 6.28 11.77 23.96
N LYS A 295 7.02 10.76 24.40
CA LYS A 295 6.71 9.33 24.25
C LYS A 295 6.82 8.68 25.62
N ALA A 296 5.74 8.10 26.12
CA ALA A 296 5.71 7.53 27.46
C ALA A 296 4.84 6.28 27.51
N ALA A 297 5.38 5.20 28.07
CA ALA A 297 4.57 4.14 28.64
C ALA A 297 4.23 4.52 30.09
N LEU A 298 3.08 5.16 30.30
CA LEU A 298 2.65 5.68 31.61
C LEU A 298 2.33 4.56 32.61
N SER A 299 1.91 3.39 32.10
CA SER A 299 1.74 2.15 32.84
C SER A 299 1.97 0.98 31.89
N ALA A 300 1.90 -0.26 32.40
CA ALA A 300 1.92 -1.45 31.52
C ALA A 300 0.81 -1.42 30.45
N SER A 301 -0.32 -0.74 30.75
CA SER A 301 -1.50 -0.68 29.88
C SER A 301 -1.62 0.59 29.05
N VAL A 302 -0.96 1.69 29.42
CA VAL A 302 -1.20 3.01 28.83
C VAL A 302 0.05 3.50 28.12
N ASN A 303 -0.05 3.71 26.81
CA ASN A 303 0.98 4.40 26.03
C ASN A 303 0.44 5.75 25.54
N VAL A 304 1.31 6.75 25.55
CA VAL A 304 1.01 8.09 25.03
C VAL A 304 2.16 8.55 24.15
N VAL A 305 1.81 9.10 22.99
CA VAL A 305 2.72 9.79 22.07
C VAL A 305 2.10 11.14 21.73
N GLY A 306 2.85 12.22 21.90
CA GLY A 306 2.40 13.54 21.50
C GLY A 306 3.53 14.41 21.02
N SER A 307 3.21 15.35 20.14
CA SER A 307 4.17 16.33 19.65
C SER A 307 3.50 17.67 19.38
N TYR A 308 4.30 18.73 19.46
CA TYR A 308 3.93 20.08 19.07
C TYR A 308 5.09 20.73 18.32
N THR A 309 4.79 21.34 17.19
CA THR A 309 5.76 22.03 16.34
C THR A 309 5.25 23.43 16.03
N TYR A 310 6.08 24.42 16.31
CA TYR A 310 5.93 25.81 15.88
C TYR A 310 7.03 26.12 14.89
N THR A 311 6.67 26.54 13.67
CA THR A 311 7.63 26.83 12.61
C THR A 311 7.33 28.19 11.98
N ASP A 312 8.23 29.15 12.17
CA ASP A 312 8.18 30.49 11.59
C ASP A 312 9.23 30.59 10.49
N ALA A 313 8.82 30.25 9.27
CA ALA A 313 9.64 30.34 8.06
C ALA A 313 9.36 31.62 7.28
N GLU A 314 10.41 32.28 6.80
CA GLU A 314 10.33 33.56 6.10
C GLU A 314 11.46 33.71 5.07
N TYR A 315 11.16 34.25 3.90
CA TYR A 315 12.17 34.73 2.95
C TYR A 315 12.79 36.03 3.48
N THR A 316 13.99 35.97 4.05
CA THR A 316 14.70 37.15 4.58
C THR A 316 15.32 37.98 3.45
N THR A 317 15.78 37.32 2.39
CA THR A 317 16.27 37.95 1.16
C THR A 317 15.73 37.21 -0.05
N ASP A 318 14.88 37.86 -0.84
CA ASP A 318 14.37 37.35 -2.11
C ASP A 318 13.97 38.55 -2.97
N THR A 319 14.04 38.44 -4.30
CA THR A 319 13.69 39.54 -5.21
C THR A 319 12.19 39.77 -5.31
N THR A 320 11.39 38.71 -5.18
CA THR A 320 9.94 38.75 -5.38
C THR A 320 9.17 38.52 -4.08
N TYR A 321 9.67 37.63 -3.21
CA TYR A 321 8.91 37.08 -2.09
C TYR A 321 9.43 37.50 -0.72
N LYS A 322 10.25 38.55 -0.63
CA LYS A 322 10.83 39.00 0.65
C LYS A 322 9.75 39.31 1.68
N GLY A 323 9.87 38.70 2.86
CA GLY A 323 8.91 38.81 3.96
C GLY A 323 7.75 37.80 3.91
N ASN A 324 7.61 37.05 2.81
CA ASN A 324 6.60 36.00 2.71
C ASN A 324 7.06 34.73 3.45
N THR A 325 6.09 33.88 3.78
CA THR A 325 6.35 32.52 4.27
C THR A 325 6.32 31.53 3.10
N PRO A 326 7.29 30.61 2.97
CA PRO A 326 7.25 29.56 1.96
C PRO A 326 5.92 28.77 1.97
N ALA A 327 5.43 28.43 0.78
CA ALA A 327 4.21 27.63 0.64
C ALA A 327 4.34 26.26 1.32
N GLN A 328 3.20 25.62 1.64
CA GLN A 328 3.12 24.28 2.26
C GLN A 328 3.71 24.16 3.69
N VAL A 329 4.29 25.22 4.26
CA VAL A 329 4.83 25.21 5.63
C VAL A 329 3.77 25.73 6.61
N PRO A 330 3.07 24.86 7.38
CA PRO A 330 2.14 25.30 8.40
C PRO A 330 2.90 25.88 9.60
N LYS A 331 2.33 26.94 10.21
CA LYS A 331 2.95 27.59 11.38
C LYS A 331 2.85 26.77 12.67
N HIS A 332 1.78 25.98 12.79
CA HIS A 332 1.50 25.15 13.96
C HIS A 332 1.14 23.73 13.50
N MET A 333 1.75 22.74 14.11
CA MET A 333 1.34 21.34 14.01
C MET A 333 1.30 20.73 15.40
N ALA A 334 0.34 19.83 15.64
CA ALA A 334 0.26 19.11 16.90
C ALA A 334 -0.28 17.70 16.66
N SER A 335 0.18 16.74 17.44
CA SER A 335 -0.41 15.41 17.46
C SER A 335 -0.48 14.87 18.88
N LEU A 336 -1.51 14.08 19.16
CA LEU A 336 -1.63 13.33 20.40
C LEU A 336 -2.31 12.00 20.10
N TRP A 337 -1.68 10.92 20.53
CA TRP A 337 -2.14 9.55 20.41
C TRP A 337 -2.03 8.87 21.77
N ALA A 338 -3.06 8.13 22.15
CA ALA A 338 -3.03 7.30 23.33
C ALA A 338 -3.67 5.94 23.03
N ASP A 339 -3.10 4.89 23.61
CA ASP A 339 -3.70 3.56 23.61
C ASP A 339 -3.73 2.94 25.00
N TYR A 340 -4.79 2.19 25.25
CA TYR A 340 -5.05 1.47 26.49
C TYR A 340 -5.22 -0.01 26.22
N THR A 341 -4.43 -0.86 26.87
CA THR A 341 -4.51 -2.31 26.80
C THR A 341 -5.06 -2.90 28.09
N PHE A 342 -6.16 -3.64 28.01
CA PHE A 342 -6.75 -4.35 29.13
C PHE A 342 -5.97 -5.65 29.38
N PHE A 343 -5.49 -5.88 30.60
CA PHE A 343 -4.85 -7.15 31.00
C PHE A 343 -5.74 -8.03 31.88
N ASP A 344 -6.77 -7.44 32.50
CA ASP A 344 -7.70 -8.11 33.40
C ASP A 344 -9.15 -8.12 32.88
N GLY A 345 -9.99 -8.96 33.52
CA GLY A 345 -11.43 -8.98 33.29
C GLY A 345 -11.86 -9.56 31.93
N PRO A 346 -13.11 -9.27 31.49
CA PRO A 346 -13.66 -9.83 30.25
C PRO A 346 -12.99 -9.28 28.99
N LEU A 347 -12.43 -8.06 29.04
CA LEU A 347 -11.79 -7.39 27.90
C LEU A 347 -10.30 -7.67 27.77
N SER A 348 -9.72 -8.55 28.57
CA SER A 348 -8.27 -8.73 28.58
C SER A 348 -7.72 -9.23 27.24
N GLY A 349 -6.60 -8.65 26.81
CA GLY A 349 -6.05 -8.76 25.46
C GLY A 349 -6.57 -7.69 24.48
N LEU A 350 -7.57 -6.89 24.84
CA LEU A 350 -8.05 -5.78 24.01
C LEU A 350 -7.18 -4.53 24.20
N THR A 351 -6.78 -3.90 23.10
CA THR A 351 -6.14 -2.58 23.04
C THR A 351 -7.05 -1.62 22.27
N LEU A 352 -7.38 -0.48 22.88
CA LEU A 352 -8.12 0.61 22.24
C LEU A 352 -7.20 1.83 22.14
N GLY A 353 -7.02 2.34 20.93
CA GLY A 353 -6.20 3.52 20.66
C GLY A 353 -6.98 4.58 19.90
N THR A 354 -6.70 5.84 20.21
CA THR A 354 -7.23 6.98 19.46
C THR A 354 -6.23 8.13 19.49
N GLY A 355 -6.20 8.92 18.43
CA GLY A 355 -5.40 10.13 18.41
C GLY A 355 -5.88 11.15 17.41
N GLY A 356 -5.47 12.40 17.64
CA GLY A 356 -5.73 13.52 16.76
C GLY A 356 -4.44 14.09 16.21
N ARG A 357 -4.47 14.46 14.92
CA ARG A 357 -3.40 15.19 14.23
C ARG A 357 -3.96 16.51 13.74
N TYR A 358 -3.35 17.60 14.15
CA TYR A 358 -3.70 18.96 13.76
C TYR A 358 -2.61 19.56 12.88
N THR A 359 -3.03 20.07 11.73
CA THR A 359 -2.19 20.87 10.83
C THR A 359 -2.81 22.25 10.71
N GLY A 360 -2.06 23.28 11.10
CA GLY A 360 -2.49 24.67 10.98
C GLY A 360 -2.60 25.13 9.52
N SER A 361 -3.13 26.33 9.31
CA SER A 361 -3.20 26.91 7.96
C SER A 361 -1.80 27.13 7.39
N SER A 362 -1.63 26.89 6.09
CA SER A 362 -0.41 27.18 5.33
C SER A 362 -0.72 28.11 4.16
N TYR A 363 0.30 28.74 3.59
CA TYR A 363 0.13 29.48 2.33
C TYR A 363 0.14 28.51 1.15
N GLY A 364 -0.70 28.81 0.15
CA GLY A 364 -0.88 27.94 -1.02
C GLY A 364 0.06 28.25 -2.18
N ASP A 365 0.84 29.33 -2.10
CA ASP A 365 1.79 29.78 -3.11
C ASP A 365 2.93 30.64 -2.50
N PRO A 366 4.09 30.79 -3.18
CA PRO A 366 5.18 31.64 -2.72
C PRO A 366 4.82 33.13 -2.63
N ALA A 367 3.87 33.59 -3.46
CA ALA A 367 3.37 34.96 -3.44
C ALA A 367 2.45 35.25 -2.24
N ASN A 368 2.05 34.22 -1.48
CA ASN A 368 1.15 34.31 -0.33
C ASN A 368 -0.21 34.94 -0.69
N SER A 369 -0.69 34.68 -1.92
CA SER A 369 -1.94 35.23 -2.44
C SER A 369 -3.18 34.58 -1.81
N PHE A 370 -3.07 33.32 -1.38
CA PHE A 370 -4.14 32.60 -0.69
C PHE A 370 -3.61 31.63 0.36
N LYS A 371 -4.51 31.15 1.22
CA LYS A 371 -4.18 30.21 2.31
C LYS A 371 -5.00 28.93 2.19
N VAL A 372 -4.36 27.82 2.55
CA VAL A 372 -5.02 26.54 2.76
C VAL A 372 -5.51 26.49 4.21
N GLY A 373 -6.76 26.07 4.40
CA GLY A 373 -7.39 26.01 5.73
C GLY A 373 -6.73 24.99 6.65
N SER A 374 -6.74 25.27 7.96
CA SER A 374 -6.29 24.30 8.97
C SER A 374 -7.24 23.10 9.05
N TYR A 375 -6.69 21.94 9.40
CA TYR A 375 -7.47 20.73 9.59
C TYR A 375 -7.00 19.89 10.76
N THR A 376 -7.92 19.09 11.28
CA THR A 376 -7.70 18.08 12.31
C THR A 376 -8.26 16.77 11.81
N VAL A 377 -7.43 15.73 11.80
CA VAL A 377 -7.77 14.36 11.42
C VAL A 377 -7.68 13.50 12.67
N VAL A 378 -8.67 12.64 12.88
CA VAL A 378 -8.69 11.70 14.00
C VAL A 378 -8.49 10.29 13.47
N ASP A 379 -7.65 9.54 14.16
CA ASP A 379 -7.36 8.15 13.87
C ASP A 379 -7.75 7.28 15.07
N ALA A 380 -8.19 6.06 14.82
CA ALA A 380 -8.59 5.10 15.84
C ALA A 380 -8.05 3.69 15.54
N LEU A 381 -7.81 2.94 16.60
CA LEU A 381 -7.31 1.58 16.59
C LEU A 381 -8.11 0.72 17.57
N VAL A 382 -8.56 -0.43 17.10
CA VAL A 382 -9.03 -1.52 17.96
C VAL A 382 -8.18 -2.74 17.65
N ARG A 383 -7.41 -3.22 18.62
CA ARG A 383 -6.58 -4.43 18.49
C ARG A 383 -6.97 -5.45 19.56
N TYR A 384 -7.02 -6.72 19.22
CA TYR A 384 -7.30 -7.80 20.15
C TYR A 384 -6.23 -8.90 20.04
N ASP A 385 -5.58 -9.20 21.15
CA ASP A 385 -4.61 -10.29 21.30
C ASP A 385 -5.31 -11.65 21.33
N LEU A 386 -4.85 -12.55 20.48
CA LEU A 386 -5.40 -13.90 20.33
C LEU A 386 -4.76 -14.92 21.30
N ALA A 387 -3.91 -14.48 22.23
CA ALA A 387 -3.40 -15.33 23.31
C ALA A 387 -4.53 -16.02 24.11
N ARG A 388 -5.65 -15.33 24.34
CA ARG A 388 -6.84 -15.91 25.02
C ARG A 388 -7.50 -17.06 24.26
N VAL A 389 -7.28 -17.14 22.95
CA VAL A 389 -7.77 -18.23 22.10
C VAL A 389 -6.63 -19.18 21.68
N GLY A 390 -5.53 -19.19 22.44
CA GLY A 390 -4.42 -20.13 22.27
C GLY A 390 -3.40 -19.76 21.18
N MET A 391 -3.44 -18.55 20.63
CA MET A 391 -2.53 -18.07 19.58
C MET A 391 -1.67 -16.90 20.06
N ALA A 392 -0.85 -17.12 21.10
CA ALA A 392 0.02 -16.09 21.66
C ALA A 392 0.94 -15.48 20.59
N GLY A 393 1.07 -14.15 20.60
CA GLY A 393 1.82 -13.39 19.59
C GLY A 393 0.99 -12.99 18.35
N SER A 394 -0.15 -13.64 18.11
CA SER A 394 -1.10 -13.25 17.05
C SER A 394 -2.10 -12.22 17.56
N ASN A 395 -2.60 -11.34 16.69
CA ASN A 395 -3.62 -10.35 17.05
C ASN A 395 -4.51 -10.05 15.84
N VAL A 396 -5.69 -9.47 16.08
CA VAL A 396 -6.47 -8.82 15.02
C VAL A 396 -6.64 -7.35 15.32
N ALA A 397 -6.51 -6.50 14.30
CA ALA A 397 -6.60 -5.06 14.46
C ALA A 397 -7.38 -4.39 13.33
N LEU A 398 -8.28 -3.49 13.73
CA LEU A 398 -8.98 -2.55 12.87
C LEU A 398 -8.38 -1.16 13.07
N HIS A 399 -7.81 -0.60 12.01
CA HIS A 399 -7.31 0.77 11.99
C HIS A 399 -8.29 1.62 11.18
N VAL A 400 -8.63 2.78 11.70
CA VAL A 400 -9.44 3.76 10.97
C VAL A 400 -8.66 5.06 10.95
N ASN A 401 -8.22 5.46 9.76
CA ASN A 401 -7.62 6.75 9.51
C ASN A 401 -8.66 7.73 9.00
N ASN A 402 -8.59 8.98 9.45
CA ASN A 402 -9.61 9.99 9.19
C ASN A 402 -11.03 9.50 9.55
N LEU A 403 -11.21 9.14 10.82
CA LEU A 403 -12.42 8.55 11.39
C LEU A 403 -13.70 9.33 11.04
N PHE A 404 -13.62 10.67 11.06
CA PHE A 404 -14.73 11.57 10.78
C PHE A 404 -14.93 11.87 9.29
N ASP A 405 -14.15 11.24 8.40
CA ASP A 405 -14.26 11.39 6.95
C ASP A 405 -14.21 12.85 6.53
N ARG A 406 -13.29 13.60 7.15
CA ARG A 406 -13.14 15.03 6.89
C ARG A 406 -12.61 15.22 5.48
N GLU A 407 -13.30 16.03 4.70
CA GLU A 407 -12.79 16.56 3.43
C GLU A 407 -11.92 17.79 3.71
N TYR A 408 -10.69 17.79 3.22
CA TYR A 408 -9.75 18.89 3.40
C TYR A 408 -8.69 18.91 2.31
N VAL A 409 -8.18 20.09 1.98
CA VAL A 409 -6.99 20.23 1.12
C VAL A 409 -5.75 20.11 2.01
N ALA A 410 -4.88 19.16 1.70
CA ALA A 410 -3.68 18.89 2.52
C ALA A 410 -2.68 20.05 2.43
N SER A 411 -2.38 20.49 1.22
CA SER A 411 -1.57 21.68 0.92
C SER A 411 -1.71 22.05 -0.56
N CYS A 412 -1.23 23.25 -0.90
CA CYS A 412 -0.97 23.66 -2.27
C CYS A 412 0.45 24.23 -2.37
N PHE A 413 1.16 23.95 -3.46
CA PHE A 413 2.46 24.57 -3.72
C PHE A 413 2.36 25.83 -4.59
N ASN A 414 1.27 25.93 -5.36
CA ASN A 414 0.87 27.12 -6.12
C ASN A 414 -0.66 27.12 -6.33
N THR A 415 -1.22 28.17 -6.93
CA THR A 415 -2.66 28.30 -7.25
C THR A 415 -3.22 27.13 -8.08
N TYR A 416 -2.41 26.59 -8.98
CA TYR A 416 -2.76 25.49 -9.88
C TYR A 416 -2.41 24.10 -9.34
N GLY A 417 -1.83 24.00 -8.14
CA GLY A 417 -1.20 22.79 -7.63
C GLY A 417 -1.61 22.46 -6.20
N CYS A 418 -2.86 22.00 -6.04
CA CYS A 418 -3.46 21.65 -4.75
C CYS A 418 -3.74 20.15 -4.65
N PHE A 419 -3.62 19.59 -3.44
CA PHE A 419 -3.82 18.17 -3.18
C PHE A 419 -4.89 17.95 -2.12
N TRP A 420 -5.88 17.12 -2.42
CA TRP A 420 -6.82 16.64 -1.41
C TRP A 420 -6.09 15.78 -0.38
N GLY A 421 -6.51 15.93 0.88
CA GLY A 421 -6.14 15.03 1.95
C GLY A 421 -6.75 13.65 1.74
N ALA A 422 -6.19 12.65 2.43
CA ALA A 422 -6.73 11.31 2.38
C ALA A 422 -8.13 11.27 3.00
N GLU A 423 -9.08 10.70 2.27
CA GLU A 423 -10.41 10.35 2.78
C GLU A 423 -10.33 9.27 3.87
N ARG A 424 -11.46 8.94 4.49
CA ARG A 424 -11.47 7.89 5.51
C ARG A 424 -10.97 6.56 4.95
N GLN A 425 -9.95 6.01 5.62
CA GLN A 425 -9.41 4.69 5.30
C GLN A 425 -9.67 3.73 6.46
N VAL A 426 -10.39 2.65 6.19
CA VAL A 426 -10.58 1.55 7.16
C VAL A 426 -9.67 0.41 6.74
N VAL A 427 -8.57 0.23 7.47
CA VAL A 427 -7.59 -0.81 7.20
C VAL A 427 -7.71 -1.90 8.25
N ASN A 428 -8.16 -3.08 7.84
CA ASN A 428 -8.04 -4.24 8.68
C ASN A 428 -6.72 -4.95 8.43
N ARG A 429 -5.83 -4.92 9.42
CA ARG A 429 -4.50 -5.53 9.26
C ARG A 429 -4.50 -7.05 9.40
N ASN A 430 -5.61 -7.68 9.80
CA ASN A 430 -5.66 -9.13 10.12
C ASN A 430 -7.03 -9.82 9.85
N LEU A 431 -7.98 -9.19 9.16
CA LEU A 431 -9.26 -9.83 8.79
C LEU A 431 -9.13 -11.12 7.94
N PRO A 432 -8.05 -11.34 7.15
CA PRO A 432 -7.87 -12.64 6.49
C PRO A 432 -7.75 -13.81 7.47
N PHE A 433 -7.46 -13.56 8.76
CA PHE A 433 -7.26 -14.61 9.78
C PHE A 433 -8.52 -14.86 10.64
N LEU A 434 -9.33 -13.84 10.96
CA LEU A 434 -10.46 -13.96 11.89
C LEU A 434 -11.77 -14.47 11.24
N ILE A 435 -12.01 -14.18 9.95
CA ILE A 435 -13.17 -14.74 9.22
C ILE A 435 -13.09 -16.28 9.13
N SER A 436 -11.89 -16.81 9.34
CA SER A 436 -11.62 -18.24 9.32
C SER A 436 -12.03 -19.00 10.61
N LEU A 437 -12.31 -18.28 11.70
CA LEU A 437 -12.56 -18.83 13.04
C LEU A 437 -14.03 -18.72 13.50
N LEU A 438 -14.85 -17.85 12.90
CA LEU A 438 -16.22 -17.58 13.36
C LEU A 438 -17.33 -18.10 12.41
N GLY A 439 -16.98 -18.87 11.37
CA GLY A 439 -17.92 -19.51 10.45
C GLY A 439 -18.56 -20.78 11.03
N HIS A 440 -19.21 -20.71 12.18
CA HIS A 440 -20.09 -21.77 12.66
C HIS A 440 -21.48 -21.23 12.99
N GLY A 441 -22.44 -21.64 12.15
CA GLY A 441 -23.83 -21.77 12.55
C GLY A 441 -24.77 -20.67 12.08
N PHE A 442 -25.12 -20.64 10.79
CA PHE A 442 -26.49 -20.42 10.33
C PHE A 442 -26.66 -21.09 8.95
N PRO A 443 -27.62 -22.03 8.76
CA PRO A 443 -27.78 -22.76 7.51
C PRO A 443 -28.51 -21.87 6.51
N CYS A 444 -27.83 -21.49 5.42
CA CYS A 444 -28.48 -20.92 4.25
C CYS A 444 -28.84 -22.08 3.29
N PRO A 445 -30.11 -22.28 2.93
CA PRO A 445 -30.51 -23.38 2.06
C PRO A 445 -30.30 -22.93 0.62
N PHE A 446 -29.25 -23.40 -0.04
CA PHE A 446 -29.20 -23.36 -1.50
C PHE A 446 -29.12 -24.77 -2.07
N HIS A 447 -30.15 -25.03 -2.87
CA HIS A 447 -30.38 -26.20 -3.68
C HIS A 447 -29.18 -26.47 -4.60
N LYS A 448 -28.86 -27.75 -4.75
CA LYS A 448 -27.93 -28.29 -5.74
C LYS A 448 -28.28 -27.79 -7.15
N LEU A 449 -27.40 -27.01 -7.76
CA LEU A 449 -27.27 -26.99 -9.21
C LEU A 449 -26.14 -27.95 -9.56
N ALA A 450 -26.54 -29.17 -9.89
CA ALA A 450 -25.67 -30.15 -10.51
C ALA A 450 -25.31 -29.65 -11.91
N VAL A 451 -24.11 -29.10 -12.07
CA VAL A 451 -23.49 -28.96 -13.38
C VAL A 451 -22.88 -30.33 -13.71
N MET A 452 -23.48 -31.00 -14.70
CA MET A 452 -22.95 -32.22 -15.29
C MET A 452 -21.50 -31.99 -15.73
N GLN A 453 -20.57 -32.69 -15.09
CA GLN A 453 -19.18 -32.78 -15.53
C GLN A 453 -19.10 -33.69 -16.76
N GLU A 454 -18.74 -33.13 -17.92
CA GLU A 454 -18.18 -33.91 -19.01
C GLU A 454 -16.78 -34.37 -18.61
N TYR A 455 -16.63 -35.68 -18.38
CA TYR A 455 -15.35 -36.34 -18.21
C TYR A 455 -14.61 -36.34 -19.55
N THR A 456 -13.62 -35.46 -19.69
CA THR A 456 -12.65 -35.53 -20.79
C THR A 456 -11.67 -36.70 -20.59
N ASN A 457 -11.32 -37.33 -21.71
CA ASN A 457 -10.58 -38.59 -21.78
C ASN A 457 -9.24 -38.59 -21.01
N HIS A 458 -8.98 -39.71 -20.33
CA HIS A 458 -7.92 -39.94 -19.32
C HIS A 458 -6.46 -40.03 -19.83
N SER A 459 -6.10 -39.52 -21.01
CA SER A 459 -4.71 -39.63 -21.52
C SER A 459 -3.81 -38.42 -21.26
N ASP A 460 -4.37 -37.25 -20.92
CA ASP A 460 -3.64 -35.96 -20.97
C ASP A 460 -3.51 -35.26 -19.59
N THR A 461 -3.67 -35.99 -18.48
CA THR A 461 -3.70 -35.43 -17.11
C THR A 461 -2.54 -35.92 -16.25
N THR A 462 -1.80 -35.01 -15.61
CA THR A 462 -0.71 -35.34 -14.67
C THR A 462 -1.25 -35.70 -13.29
N PHE A 463 -2.09 -34.84 -12.72
CA PHE A 463 -2.74 -35.06 -11.41
C PHE A 463 -4.25 -35.06 -11.55
N ALA A 464 -4.93 -36.03 -10.94
CA ALA A 464 -6.38 -36.07 -10.82
C ALA A 464 -6.79 -36.20 -9.35
N LEU A 465 -7.64 -35.29 -8.89
CA LEU A 465 -8.12 -35.18 -7.52
C LEU A 465 -9.58 -35.59 -7.52
N ARG A 466 -9.97 -36.47 -6.60
CA ARG A 466 -11.35 -36.96 -6.49
C ARG A 466 -11.86 -36.72 -5.08
N ASN A 467 -12.74 -35.74 -4.95
CA ASN A 467 -13.43 -35.33 -3.72
C ASN A 467 -12.48 -35.14 -2.54
N ILE A 468 -11.32 -34.51 -2.78
CA ILE A 468 -10.31 -34.36 -1.74
C ILE A 468 -10.74 -33.30 -0.71
N SER A 469 -10.58 -33.60 0.57
CA SER A 469 -10.83 -32.64 1.64
C SER A 469 -9.65 -32.61 2.61
N PHE A 470 -9.43 -31.49 3.28
CA PHE A 470 -8.40 -31.37 4.31
C PHE A 470 -8.96 -30.67 5.54
N ARG A 471 -8.92 -31.37 6.67
CA ARG A 471 -9.45 -30.91 7.97
C ARG A 471 -8.34 -30.91 9.01
N VAL A 472 -8.30 -29.83 9.78
CA VAL A 472 -7.50 -29.70 11.00
C VAL A 472 -8.45 -29.60 12.20
N PRO A 473 -8.01 -29.86 13.44
CA PRO A 473 -8.89 -29.77 14.61
C PRO A 473 -9.65 -28.43 14.65
N GLY A 474 -10.99 -28.49 14.63
CA GLY A 474 -11.87 -27.33 14.66
C GLY A 474 -12.10 -26.59 13.33
N ARG A 475 -11.52 -27.02 12.19
CA ARG A 475 -11.68 -26.32 10.90
C ARG A 475 -11.44 -27.18 9.66
N THR A 476 -12.28 -27.01 8.64
CA THR A 476 -12.03 -27.53 7.27
C THR A 476 -11.26 -26.48 6.47
N LEU A 477 -10.07 -26.83 5.95
CA LEU A 477 -9.23 -25.93 5.15
C LEU A 477 -9.44 -26.10 3.65
N LEU A 478 -9.83 -27.31 3.22
CA LEU A 478 -10.26 -27.61 1.85
C LEU A 478 -11.54 -28.44 1.91
N HIS A 479 -12.60 -27.91 1.31
CA HIS A 479 -13.86 -28.61 1.08
C HIS A 479 -13.68 -29.63 -0.06
N PRO A 480 -14.56 -30.64 -0.19
CA PRO A 480 -14.44 -31.69 -1.20
C PRO A 480 -14.21 -31.13 -2.61
N LEU A 481 -13.00 -31.33 -3.13
CA LEU A 481 -12.53 -30.78 -4.41
C LEU A 481 -12.22 -31.89 -5.40
N SER A 482 -12.78 -31.80 -6.61
CA SER A 482 -12.43 -32.66 -7.74
C SER A 482 -11.88 -31.81 -8.88
N LEU A 483 -10.64 -32.09 -9.29
CA LEU A 483 -9.86 -31.26 -10.22
C LEU A 483 -8.84 -32.12 -10.98
N THR A 484 -8.58 -31.77 -12.22
CA THR A 484 -7.54 -32.39 -13.05
C THR A 484 -6.53 -31.35 -13.53
N PHE A 485 -5.24 -31.68 -13.44
CA PHE A 485 -4.16 -30.82 -13.93
C PHE A 485 -3.64 -31.33 -15.28
N PRO A 486 -3.77 -30.55 -16.37
CA PRO A 486 -3.36 -30.98 -17.71
C PRO A 486 -1.83 -31.15 -17.79
N ALA A 487 -1.40 -32.19 -18.51
CA ALA A 487 0.02 -32.47 -18.70
C ALA A 487 0.69 -31.43 -19.62
N GLY A 488 1.92 -31.04 -19.27
CA GLY A 488 2.76 -30.14 -20.08
C GLY A 488 2.31 -28.67 -20.09
N LYS A 489 1.42 -28.28 -19.17
CA LYS A 489 0.88 -26.93 -19.03
C LYS A 489 1.29 -26.29 -17.71
N VAL A 490 1.38 -24.96 -17.72
CA VAL A 490 1.55 -24.16 -16.49
C VAL A 490 0.17 -23.83 -15.92
N THR A 491 -0.14 -24.39 -14.75
CA THR A 491 -1.36 -24.13 -14.00
C THR A 491 -1.09 -23.17 -12.83
N GLY A 492 -1.77 -22.03 -12.81
CA GLY A 492 -1.73 -21.07 -11.71
C GLY A 492 -2.85 -21.31 -10.70
N LEU A 493 -2.50 -21.57 -9.44
CA LEU A 493 -3.44 -21.56 -8.32
C LEU A 493 -3.55 -20.12 -7.80
N ILE A 494 -4.75 -19.53 -7.92
CA ILE A 494 -5.04 -18.14 -7.55
C ILE A 494 -6.16 -18.06 -6.51
N GLY A 495 -6.26 -16.93 -5.80
CA GLY A 495 -7.26 -16.68 -4.77
C GLY A 495 -6.67 -16.05 -3.51
N HIS A 496 -7.53 -15.60 -2.59
CA HIS A 496 -7.10 -14.87 -1.39
C HIS A 496 -6.20 -15.69 -0.44
N ASN A 497 -5.50 -15.01 0.46
CA ASN A 497 -4.73 -15.68 1.52
C ASN A 497 -5.65 -16.52 2.40
N GLY A 498 -5.26 -17.78 2.68
CA GLY A 498 -6.07 -18.72 3.44
C GLY A 498 -7.15 -19.46 2.64
N SER A 499 -7.17 -19.36 1.31
CA SER A 499 -8.12 -20.10 0.45
C SER A 499 -7.78 -21.59 0.22
N GLY A 500 -6.68 -22.09 0.78
CA GLY A 500 -6.28 -23.50 0.68
C GLY A 500 -5.25 -23.83 -0.41
N LYS A 501 -4.73 -22.85 -1.16
CA LYS A 501 -3.76 -23.05 -2.27
C LYS A 501 -2.49 -23.82 -1.86
N SER A 502 -1.78 -23.34 -0.84
CA SER A 502 -0.54 -24.00 -0.38
C SER A 502 -0.84 -25.35 0.30
N THR A 503 -2.01 -25.49 0.94
CA THR A 503 -2.47 -26.79 1.48
C THR A 503 -2.68 -27.79 0.34
N LEU A 504 -3.35 -27.37 -0.74
CA LEU A 504 -3.54 -28.18 -1.94
C LEU A 504 -2.20 -28.61 -2.52
N LEU A 505 -1.27 -27.67 -2.70
CA LEU A 505 0.05 -27.94 -3.26
C LEU A 505 0.88 -28.90 -2.36
N LYS A 506 0.79 -28.75 -1.04
CA LYS A 506 1.44 -29.65 -0.06
C LYS A 506 0.86 -31.08 -0.11
N MET A 507 -0.44 -31.24 -0.38
CA MET A 507 -1.03 -32.56 -0.60
C MET A 507 -0.54 -33.20 -1.90
N LEU A 508 -0.47 -32.43 -2.99
CA LEU A 508 0.13 -32.90 -4.26
C LEU A 508 1.58 -33.33 -4.08
N GLY A 509 2.34 -32.61 -3.24
CA GLY A 509 3.74 -32.92 -2.87
C GLY A 509 3.92 -34.04 -1.83
N ARG A 510 2.84 -34.70 -1.37
CA ARG A 510 2.84 -35.71 -0.29
C ARG A 510 3.37 -35.22 1.07
N HIS A 511 3.37 -33.91 1.32
CA HIS A 511 3.74 -33.36 2.63
C HIS A 511 2.62 -33.45 3.65
N GLN A 512 1.37 -33.51 3.19
CA GLN A 512 0.17 -33.69 4.02
C GLN A 512 -0.77 -34.69 3.33
N PRO A 513 -1.23 -35.74 4.01
CA PRO A 513 -2.25 -36.62 3.44
C PRO A 513 -3.62 -35.92 3.42
N PRO A 514 -4.47 -36.17 2.42
CA PRO A 514 -5.86 -35.70 2.46
C PRO A 514 -6.61 -36.33 3.63
N SER A 515 -7.58 -35.61 4.20
CA SER A 515 -8.46 -36.16 5.24
C SER A 515 -9.52 -37.10 4.66
N GLU A 516 -10.01 -36.80 3.46
CA GLU A 516 -10.90 -37.65 2.66
C GLU A 516 -10.57 -37.47 1.18
N GLY A 517 -11.02 -38.42 0.34
CA GLY A 517 -10.80 -38.42 -1.10
C GLY A 517 -9.46 -39.04 -1.51
N GLU A 518 -9.20 -39.08 -2.81
CA GLU A 518 -7.98 -39.66 -3.39
C GLU A 518 -7.30 -38.72 -4.37
N ILE A 519 -5.96 -38.77 -4.41
CA ILE A 519 -5.13 -38.05 -5.38
C ILE A 519 -4.39 -39.09 -6.23
N LEU A 520 -4.55 -38.98 -7.54
CA LEU A 520 -3.91 -39.83 -8.54
C LEU A 520 -2.81 -39.04 -9.27
N LEU A 521 -1.64 -39.65 -9.44
CA LEU A 521 -0.54 -39.20 -10.31
C LEU A 521 -0.35 -40.24 -11.41
N ASP A 522 -0.39 -39.83 -12.68
CA ASP A 522 -0.37 -40.75 -13.84
C ASP A 522 -1.41 -41.90 -13.69
N ALA A 523 -2.63 -41.56 -13.25
CA ALA A 523 -3.74 -42.49 -12.97
C ALA A 523 -3.50 -43.53 -11.84
N GLN A 524 -2.43 -43.40 -11.06
CA GLN A 524 -2.14 -44.25 -9.90
C GLN A 524 -2.25 -43.47 -8.59
N PRO A 525 -2.82 -44.04 -7.51
CA PRO A 525 -2.90 -43.37 -6.20
C PRO A 525 -1.54 -42.91 -5.68
N LEU A 526 -1.45 -41.70 -5.09
CA LEU A 526 -0.19 -41.17 -4.57
C LEU A 526 0.49 -42.08 -3.54
N GLU A 527 -0.31 -42.82 -2.77
CA GLU A 527 0.15 -43.75 -1.74
C GLU A 527 0.87 -44.98 -2.32
N SER A 528 0.56 -45.39 -3.57
CA SER A 528 1.20 -46.54 -4.20
C SER A 528 2.59 -46.25 -4.74
N TRP A 529 2.99 -44.96 -4.82
CA TRP A 529 4.33 -44.59 -5.27
C TRP A 529 5.36 -44.72 -4.14
N SER A 530 6.48 -45.40 -4.39
CA SER A 530 7.65 -45.28 -3.50
C SER A 530 8.17 -43.84 -3.50
N SER A 531 8.74 -43.37 -2.38
CA SER A 531 9.25 -41.99 -2.27
C SER A 531 10.23 -41.62 -3.38
N LYS A 532 11.07 -42.58 -3.79
CA LYS A 532 12.05 -42.40 -4.87
C LYS A 532 11.41 -42.35 -6.25
N ALA A 533 10.40 -43.19 -6.52
CA ALA A 533 9.67 -43.16 -7.78
C ALA A 533 8.84 -41.87 -7.91
N PHE A 534 8.23 -41.42 -6.81
CA PHE A 534 7.51 -40.14 -6.73
C PHE A 534 8.45 -38.95 -6.98
N ALA A 535 9.59 -38.89 -6.31
CA ALA A 535 10.58 -37.81 -6.49
C ALA A 535 11.19 -37.79 -7.90
N ARG A 536 11.12 -38.86 -8.69
CA ARG A 536 11.51 -38.81 -10.12
C ARG A 536 10.43 -38.21 -11.02
N LYS A 537 9.20 -38.06 -10.52
CA LYS A 537 8.04 -37.55 -11.26
C LYS A 537 7.69 -36.13 -10.84
N VAL A 538 7.80 -35.81 -9.55
CA VAL A 538 7.36 -34.55 -8.97
C VAL A 538 8.49 -33.90 -8.18
N ALA A 539 8.76 -32.63 -8.44
CA ALA A 539 9.69 -31.79 -7.68
C ALA A 539 8.92 -30.63 -7.04
N TYR A 540 9.25 -30.28 -5.79
CA TYR A 540 8.51 -29.29 -5.01
C TYR A 540 9.43 -28.17 -4.52
N LEU A 541 9.02 -26.93 -4.76
CA LEU A 541 9.63 -25.72 -4.23
C LEU A 541 8.76 -25.16 -3.10
N PRO A 542 9.21 -25.17 -1.84
CA PRO A 542 8.48 -24.52 -0.76
C PRO A 542 8.56 -22.99 -0.84
N GLN A 543 7.57 -22.33 -0.23
CA GLN A 543 7.51 -20.86 -0.10
C GLN A 543 8.71 -20.29 0.63
N GLN A 544 9.11 -20.92 1.74
CA GLN A 544 10.36 -20.61 2.43
C GLN A 544 11.44 -21.59 1.97
N LEU A 545 12.42 -21.07 1.22
CA LEU A 545 13.56 -21.85 0.78
C LEU A 545 14.38 -22.31 2.00
N PRO A 546 14.76 -23.60 2.06
CA PRO A 546 15.68 -24.07 3.10
C PRO A 546 17.00 -23.29 3.09
N PRO A 547 17.68 -23.14 4.24
CA PRO A 547 19.02 -22.59 4.26
C PRO A 547 19.97 -23.49 3.48
N ALA A 548 20.86 -22.91 2.67
CA ALA A 548 21.88 -23.60 1.88
C ALA A 548 23.29 -23.06 2.20
N GLU A 549 23.52 -22.79 3.49
CA GLU A 549 24.70 -22.07 3.93
C GLU A 549 26.01 -22.78 3.55
N GLY A 550 26.94 -22.04 2.96
CA GLY A 550 28.25 -22.55 2.58
C GLY A 550 28.28 -23.49 1.37
N MET A 551 27.15 -23.69 0.68
CA MET A 551 27.09 -24.43 -0.58
C MET A 551 27.31 -23.52 -1.79
N THR A 552 28.03 -24.00 -2.80
CA THR A 552 28.06 -23.38 -4.12
C THR A 552 26.78 -23.67 -4.91
N VAL A 553 26.47 -22.84 -5.92
CA VAL A 553 25.33 -23.09 -6.82
C VAL A 553 25.39 -24.49 -7.43
N ARG A 554 26.57 -24.92 -7.88
CA ARG A 554 26.75 -26.27 -8.45
C ARG A 554 26.46 -27.38 -7.45
N GLU A 555 26.89 -27.22 -6.20
CA GLU A 555 26.61 -28.20 -5.14
C GLU A 555 25.13 -28.24 -4.78
N LEU A 556 24.46 -27.08 -4.70
CA LEU A 556 23.01 -27.03 -4.51
C LEU A 556 22.28 -27.75 -5.64
N VAL A 557 22.61 -27.45 -6.90
CA VAL A 557 21.96 -28.07 -8.07
C VAL A 557 22.24 -29.58 -8.12
N ALA A 558 23.42 -30.03 -7.68
CA ALA A 558 23.74 -31.45 -7.57
C ALA A 558 22.85 -32.22 -6.59
N ILE A 559 22.31 -31.57 -5.54
CA ILE A 559 21.34 -32.21 -4.62
C ILE A 559 20.10 -32.70 -5.38
N GLY A 560 19.69 -32.00 -6.44
CA GLY A 560 18.53 -32.38 -7.27
C GLY A 560 18.66 -33.79 -7.87
N ARG A 561 19.88 -34.32 -7.99
CA ARG A 561 20.15 -35.68 -8.53
C ARG A 561 19.93 -36.82 -7.54
N TYR A 562 19.67 -36.52 -6.27
CA TYR A 562 19.49 -37.53 -5.22
C TYR A 562 18.46 -38.63 -5.55
N PRO A 563 17.28 -38.36 -6.16
CA PRO A 563 16.32 -39.40 -6.54
C PRO A 563 16.83 -40.40 -7.59
N TRP A 564 17.94 -40.09 -8.28
CA TRP A 564 18.53 -40.96 -9.29
C TRP A 564 19.58 -41.92 -8.68
N HIS A 565 20.13 -41.60 -7.51
CA HIS A 565 21.14 -42.41 -6.83
C HIS A 565 20.52 -43.61 -6.10
N GLY A 566 21.01 -44.82 -6.34
CA GLY A 566 20.73 -46.02 -5.52
C GLY A 566 21.42 -45.98 -4.15
N ALA A 567 21.21 -47.00 -3.31
CA ALA A 567 21.87 -47.11 -2.00
C ALA A 567 23.42 -47.13 -2.09
N LEU A 568 23.97 -47.47 -3.26
CA LEU A 568 25.41 -47.44 -3.59
C LEU A 568 25.70 -46.57 -4.84
N GLY A 569 24.73 -45.73 -5.25
CA GLY A 569 24.82 -44.94 -6.47
C GLY A 569 25.87 -43.84 -6.35
N ARG A 570 26.93 -43.91 -7.16
CA ARG A 570 27.93 -42.83 -7.27
C ARG A 570 27.44 -41.74 -8.21
N PHE A 571 27.73 -40.49 -7.87
CA PHE A 571 27.49 -39.34 -8.72
C PHE A 571 28.29 -39.46 -10.02
N GLY A 572 27.58 -39.73 -11.12
CA GLY A 572 28.19 -40.15 -12.39
C GLY A 572 28.38 -39.02 -13.40
N ALA A 573 28.82 -39.37 -14.61
CA ALA A 573 28.93 -38.42 -15.72
C ALA A 573 27.56 -37.86 -16.13
N ALA A 574 26.51 -38.70 -16.16
CA ALA A 574 25.15 -38.27 -16.49
C ALA A 574 24.58 -37.27 -15.48
N ASP A 575 24.91 -37.39 -14.19
CA ASP A 575 24.46 -36.45 -13.17
C ASP A 575 25.16 -35.10 -13.30
N ARG A 576 26.47 -35.09 -13.62
CA ARG A 576 27.22 -33.87 -13.94
C ARG A 576 26.64 -33.16 -15.15
N GLU A 577 26.30 -33.91 -16.20
CA GLU A 577 25.69 -33.34 -17.41
C GLU A 577 24.35 -32.68 -17.11
N LYS A 578 23.48 -33.35 -16.34
CA LYS A 578 22.18 -32.79 -15.91
C LYS A 578 22.33 -31.56 -15.02
N VAL A 579 23.34 -31.52 -14.16
CA VAL A 579 23.63 -30.34 -13.31
C VAL A 579 24.10 -29.15 -14.14
N GLU A 580 25.06 -29.36 -15.05
CA GLU A 580 25.54 -28.27 -15.92
C GLU A 580 24.46 -27.78 -16.89
N GLU A 581 23.65 -28.70 -17.42
CA GLU A 581 22.48 -28.38 -18.24
C GLU A 581 21.50 -27.49 -17.46
N ALA A 582 21.12 -27.88 -16.24
CA ALA A 582 20.18 -27.12 -15.42
C ALA A 582 20.69 -25.72 -15.06
N ILE A 583 21.97 -25.60 -14.68
CA ILE A 583 22.62 -24.31 -14.40
C ILE A 583 22.60 -23.41 -15.64
N SER A 584 22.83 -23.99 -16.82
CA SER A 584 22.83 -23.25 -18.09
C SER A 584 21.43 -22.74 -18.45
N LEU A 585 20.39 -23.56 -18.29
CA LEU A 585 19.00 -23.21 -18.64
C LEU A 585 18.47 -22.02 -17.84
N VAL A 586 18.88 -21.90 -16.58
CA VAL A 586 18.48 -20.79 -15.71
C VAL A 586 19.42 -19.58 -15.79
N GLY A 587 20.43 -19.62 -16.67
CA GLY A 587 21.38 -18.52 -16.89
C GLY A 587 22.40 -18.31 -15.76
N LEU A 588 22.69 -19.33 -14.94
CA LEU A 588 23.59 -19.20 -13.78
C LEU A 588 25.01 -19.73 -14.02
N LYS A 589 25.39 -20.03 -15.28
CA LYS A 589 26.70 -20.59 -15.62
C LYS A 589 27.91 -19.79 -15.07
N PRO A 590 27.94 -18.44 -15.11
CA PRO A 590 29.05 -17.67 -14.52
C PRO A 590 29.11 -17.73 -12.99
N LEU A 591 28.00 -18.13 -12.35
CA LEU A 591 27.81 -18.13 -10.90
C LEU A 591 27.88 -19.54 -10.31
N ALA A 592 28.18 -20.57 -11.13
CA ALA A 592 28.16 -21.98 -10.71
C ALA A 592 29.03 -22.29 -9.49
N HIS A 593 30.16 -21.58 -9.33
CA HIS A 593 31.11 -21.75 -8.23
C HIS A 593 30.91 -20.76 -7.06
N ARG A 594 29.91 -19.87 -7.16
CA ARG A 594 29.63 -18.88 -6.15
C ARG A 594 28.76 -19.49 -5.04
N LEU A 595 28.95 -19.02 -3.81
CA LEU A 595 28.13 -19.44 -2.66
C LEU A 595 26.69 -18.94 -2.82
N VAL A 596 25.72 -19.82 -2.53
CA VAL A 596 24.28 -19.54 -2.67
C VAL A 596 23.86 -18.34 -1.82
N ASP A 597 24.43 -18.17 -0.63
CA ASP A 597 24.10 -17.06 0.29
C ASP A 597 24.59 -15.71 -0.20
N SER A 598 25.53 -15.70 -1.14
CA SER A 598 26.07 -14.46 -1.75
C SER A 598 25.31 -14.03 -3.01
N LEU A 599 24.28 -14.77 -3.41
CA LEU A 599 23.43 -14.47 -4.56
C LEU A 599 22.34 -13.46 -4.20
N SER A 600 21.92 -12.66 -5.18
CA SER A 600 20.69 -11.86 -5.05
C SER A 600 19.47 -12.77 -4.88
N GLY A 601 18.36 -12.25 -4.34
CA GLY A 601 17.13 -13.03 -4.15
C GLY A 601 16.65 -13.74 -5.43
N GLY A 602 16.72 -13.06 -6.59
CA GLY A 602 16.33 -13.65 -7.88
C GLY A 602 17.30 -14.70 -8.40
N GLU A 603 18.62 -14.49 -8.25
CA GLU A 603 19.63 -15.50 -8.59
C GLU A 603 19.52 -16.72 -7.69
N ARG A 604 19.28 -16.51 -6.38
CA ARG A 604 19.04 -17.58 -5.41
C ARG A 604 17.80 -18.38 -5.81
N GLN A 605 16.70 -17.71 -6.16
CA GLN A 605 15.49 -18.38 -6.65
C GLN A 605 15.76 -19.23 -7.89
N ARG A 606 16.51 -18.69 -8.86
CA ARG A 606 16.92 -19.44 -10.06
C ARG A 606 17.82 -20.63 -9.74
N ALA A 607 18.67 -20.54 -8.72
CA ALA A 607 19.53 -21.65 -8.28
C ALA A 607 18.68 -22.81 -7.72
N TRP A 608 17.64 -22.51 -6.95
CA TRP A 608 16.68 -23.51 -6.47
C TRP A 608 15.84 -24.10 -7.61
N ILE A 609 15.40 -23.27 -8.57
CA ILE A 609 14.72 -23.78 -9.78
C ILE A 609 15.66 -24.69 -10.58
N ALA A 610 16.94 -24.35 -10.71
CA ALA A 610 17.93 -25.21 -11.36
C ALA A 610 18.09 -26.55 -10.63
N MET A 611 18.05 -26.56 -9.30
CA MET A 611 18.07 -27.81 -8.52
C MET A 611 16.86 -28.69 -8.85
N LEU A 612 15.66 -28.11 -8.97
CA LEU A 612 14.47 -28.86 -9.39
C LEU A 612 14.50 -29.30 -10.86
N VAL A 613 15.08 -28.50 -11.76
CA VAL A 613 15.27 -28.87 -13.17
C VAL A 613 16.30 -30.01 -13.28
N ALA A 614 17.38 -29.97 -12.51
CA ALA A 614 18.37 -31.04 -12.45
C ALA A 614 17.77 -32.35 -11.94
N GLN A 615 16.72 -32.30 -11.12
CA GLN A 615 15.96 -33.48 -10.71
C GLN A 615 15.31 -34.23 -11.88
N ASP A 616 15.19 -33.60 -13.06
CA ASP A 616 14.69 -34.22 -14.31
C ASP A 616 13.30 -34.85 -14.11
N SER A 617 12.47 -34.17 -13.32
CA SER A 617 11.09 -34.55 -13.02
C SER A 617 10.13 -34.07 -14.12
N ARG A 618 8.95 -34.67 -14.21
CA ARG A 618 7.93 -34.27 -15.20
C ARG A 618 7.00 -33.17 -14.70
N CYS A 619 6.93 -32.97 -13.39
CA CYS A 619 6.05 -31.99 -12.76
C CYS A 619 6.78 -31.16 -11.70
N LEU A 620 6.63 -29.83 -11.79
CA LEU A 620 7.13 -28.88 -10.81
C LEU A 620 5.96 -28.28 -10.01
N LEU A 621 6.02 -28.37 -8.69
CA LEU A 621 5.10 -27.75 -7.76
C LEU A 621 5.79 -26.55 -7.12
N LEU A 622 5.28 -25.34 -7.33
CA LEU A 622 5.94 -24.11 -6.88
C LEU A 622 5.03 -23.34 -5.91
N ASP A 623 5.35 -23.34 -4.61
CA ASP A 623 4.59 -22.58 -3.61
C ASP A 623 5.14 -21.15 -3.57
N GLU A 624 4.45 -20.21 -4.21
CA GLU A 624 4.82 -18.79 -4.29
C GLU A 624 6.29 -18.54 -4.68
N PRO A 625 6.71 -18.98 -5.89
CA PRO A 625 8.09 -18.87 -6.34
C PRO A 625 8.59 -17.43 -6.52
N THR A 626 7.73 -16.44 -6.31
CA THR A 626 7.97 -15.01 -6.46
C THR A 626 7.94 -14.24 -5.12
N SER A 627 7.66 -14.91 -4.00
CA SER A 627 7.30 -14.30 -2.69
C SER A 627 8.37 -13.46 -1.97
N ALA A 628 9.57 -13.30 -2.53
CA ALA A 628 10.63 -12.45 -1.97
C ALA A 628 11.37 -11.63 -3.04
N LEU A 629 10.74 -11.41 -4.20
CA LEU A 629 11.34 -10.78 -5.36
C LEU A 629 10.62 -9.47 -5.70
N ASP A 630 11.35 -8.48 -6.22
CA ASP A 630 10.75 -7.31 -6.85
C ASP A 630 10.07 -7.69 -8.17
N ILE A 631 9.16 -6.85 -8.66
CA ILE A 631 8.30 -7.13 -9.83
C ILE A 631 9.12 -7.54 -11.07
N ALA A 632 10.28 -6.94 -11.30
CA ALA A 632 11.13 -7.27 -12.44
C ALA A 632 11.68 -8.71 -12.33
N HIS A 633 12.20 -9.10 -11.17
CA HIS A 633 12.67 -10.45 -10.94
C HIS A 633 11.53 -11.47 -10.87
N GLN A 634 10.32 -11.08 -10.42
CA GLN A 634 9.13 -11.94 -10.50
C GLN A 634 8.79 -12.28 -11.96
N VAL A 635 8.80 -11.28 -12.84
CA VAL A 635 8.60 -11.46 -14.29
C VAL A 635 9.65 -12.39 -14.89
N ASP A 636 10.93 -12.19 -14.58
CA ASP A 636 12.01 -13.04 -15.10
C ASP A 636 11.87 -14.51 -14.67
N VAL A 637 11.50 -14.75 -13.41
CA VAL A 637 11.30 -16.10 -12.87
C VAL A 637 10.09 -16.77 -13.50
N LEU A 638 8.95 -16.08 -13.63
CA LEU A 638 7.75 -16.64 -14.25
C LEU A 638 7.94 -16.87 -15.75
N ALA A 639 8.62 -15.97 -16.45
CA ALA A 639 8.98 -16.16 -17.85
C ALA A 639 9.93 -17.35 -18.06
N LEU A 640 10.89 -17.55 -17.15
CA LEU A 640 11.78 -18.72 -17.16
C LEU A 640 10.99 -20.02 -16.96
N VAL A 641 10.10 -20.07 -15.96
CA VAL A 641 9.25 -21.23 -15.68
C VAL A 641 8.35 -21.56 -16.87
N HIS A 642 7.70 -20.54 -17.45
CA HIS A 642 6.87 -20.71 -18.63
C HIS A 642 7.68 -21.25 -19.82
N ARG A 643 8.87 -20.70 -20.08
CA ARG A 643 9.77 -21.18 -21.14
C ARG A 643 10.19 -22.64 -20.92
N LEU A 644 10.57 -23.00 -19.69
CA LEU A 644 10.93 -24.37 -19.34
C LEU A 644 9.76 -25.35 -19.56
N SER A 645 8.53 -24.92 -19.27
CA SER A 645 7.31 -25.69 -19.56
C SER A 645 7.15 -25.94 -21.06
N GLN A 646 7.27 -24.90 -21.89
CA GLN A 646 7.08 -25.01 -23.35
C GLN A 646 8.21 -25.81 -24.03
N GLU A 647 9.46 -25.61 -23.63
CA GLU A 647 10.62 -26.27 -24.26
C GLU A 647 10.76 -27.74 -23.86
N ARG A 648 10.38 -28.12 -22.63
CA ARG A 648 10.56 -29.48 -22.09
C ARG A 648 9.27 -30.25 -21.85
N GLY A 649 8.10 -29.65 -22.10
CA GLY A 649 6.80 -30.27 -21.81
C GLY A 649 6.60 -30.54 -20.31
N LEU A 650 7.19 -29.72 -19.45
CA LEU A 650 7.04 -29.86 -17.99
C LEU A 650 5.63 -29.44 -17.58
N THR A 651 5.02 -30.17 -16.66
CA THR A 651 3.78 -29.72 -16.00
C THR A 651 4.17 -28.83 -14.83
N VAL A 652 3.65 -27.61 -14.74
CA VAL A 652 3.95 -26.71 -13.62
C VAL A 652 2.67 -26.38 -12.89
N ILE A 653 2.64 -26.52 -11.56
CA ILE A 653 1.54 -26.05 -10.72
C ILE A 653 2.12 -25.03 -9.76
N ALA A 654 1.79 -23.75 -9.94
CA ALA A 654 2.37 -22.65 -9.19
C ALA A 654 1.29 -21.88 -8.42
N VAL A 655 1.52 -21.61 -7.13
CA VAL A 655 0.70 -20.69 -6.35
C VAL A 655 1.16 -19.26 -6.64
N LEU A 656 0.25 -18.42 -7.14
CA LEU A 656 0.53 -17.03 -7.50
C LEU A 656 -0.47 -16.10 -6.83
N HIS A 657 0.01 -14.95 -6.35
CA HIS A 657 -0.85 -13.94 -5.70
C HIS A 657 -1.32 -12.83 -6.63
N ASP A 658 -0.57 -12.57 -7.69
CA ASP A 658 -0.92 -11.57 -8.69
C ASP A 658 -1.63 -12.24 -9.87
N ILE A 659 -2.91 -11.91 -10.05
CA ILE A 659 -3.76 -12.48 -11.10
C ILE A 659 -3.33 -12.05 -12.51
N ASN A 660 -2.73 -10.86 -12.67
CA ASN A 660 -2.22 -10.39 -13.95
C ASN A 660 -0.97 -11.17 -14.35
N MET A 661 -0.09 -11.45 -13.38
CA MET A 661 1.07 -12.33 -13.61
C MET A 661 0.64 -13.77 -13.91
N ALA A 662 -0.34 -14.28 -13.18
CA ALA A 662 -0.90 -15.61 -13.43
C ALA A 662 -1.52 -15.70 -14.84
N ALA A 663 -2.32 -14.70 -15.22
CA ALA A 663 -2.95 -14.65 -16.54
C ALA A 663 -1.94 -14.55 -17.69
N ARG A 664 -0.78 -13.91 -17.46
CA ARG A 664 0.26 -13.72 -18.47
C ARG A 664 1.15 -14.95 -18.67
N TYR A 665 1.44 -15.69 -17.61
CA TYR A 665 2.46 -16.76 -17.63
C TYR A 665 1.90 -18.18 -17.41
N CYS A 666 0.62 -18.34 -17.04
CA CYS A 666 -0.03 -19.64 -16.92
C CYS A 666 -0.89 -19.95 -18.15
N ASP A 667 -0.92 -21.21 -18.55
CA ASP A 667 -1.82 -21.72 -19.59
C ASP A 667 -3.22 -22.04 -19.05
N TYR A 668 -3.30 -22.39 -17.76
CA TYR A 668 -4.53 -22.76 -17.06
C TYR A 668 -4.55 -22.12 -15.67
N LEU A 669 -5.71 -21.75 -15.18
CA LEU A 669 -5.88 -21.11 -13.88
C LEU A 669 -6.95 -21.84 -13.08
N VAL A 670 -6.71 -22.00 -11.78
CA VAL A 670 -7.67 -22.55 -10.82
C VAL A 670 -7.78 -21.56 -9.68
N ALA A 671 -8.99 -21.05 -9.47
CA ALA A 671 -9.29 -20.10 -8.42
C ALA A 671 -9.95 -20.79 -7.22
N LEU A 672 -9.34 -20.61 -6.05
CA LEU A 672 -9.84 -21.12 -4.78
C LEU A 672 -10.29 -19.99 -3.86
N ARG A 673 -11.44 -20.16 -3.19
CA ARG A 673 -11.98 -19.25 -2.18
C ARG A 673 -12.56 -20.05 -1.01
N GLY A 674 -12.16 -19.73 0.21
CA GLY A 674 -12.67 -20.40 1.41
C GLY A 674 -12.45 -21.91 1.47
N GLY A 675 -11.51 -22.46 0.69
CA GLY A 675 -11.30 -23.90 0.58
C GLY A 675 -12.15 -24.60 -0.49
N GLU A 676 -12.94 -23.86 -1.27
CA GLU A 676 -13.73 -24.34 -2.42
C GLU A 676 -13.14 -23.81 -3.73
N MET A 677 -13.32 -24.56 -4.82
CA MET A 677 -12.99 -24.08 -6.17
C MET A 677 -14.16 -23.29 -6.74
N ILE A 678 -13.90 -22.03 -7.03
CA ILE A 678 -14.91 -21.10 -7.55
C ILE A 678 -14.88 -21.00 -9.08
N ALA A 679 -13.70 -21.18 -9.69
CA ALA A 679 -13.55 -21.14 -11.13
C ALA A 679 -12.28 -21.90 -11.57
N GLN A 680 -12.30 -22.45 -12.77
CA GLN A 680 -11.14 -23.03 -13.45
C GLN A 680 -11.27 -22.82 -14.95
N GLY A 681 -10.16 -22.64 -15.65
CA GLY A 681 -10.18 -22.40 -17.10
C GLY A 681 -8.89 -21.77 -17.62
N THR A 682 -8.90 -21.40 -18.89
CA THR A 682 -7.83 -20.62 -19.50
C THR A 682 -7.80 -19.19 -18.94
N PRO A 683 -6.66 -18.47 -19.02
CA PRO A 683 -6.60 -17.06 -18.64
C PRO A 683 -7.69 -16.19 -19.27
N ALA A 684 -8.06 -16.43 -20.53
CA ALA A 684 -9.10 -15.67 -21.21
C ALA A 684 -10.53 -15.94 -20.67
N GLU A 685 -10.76 -17.11 -20.07
CA GLU A 685 -12.04 -17.45 -19.43
C GLU A 685 -12.11 -16.92 -17.98
N ILE A 686 -10.98 -16.93 -17.28
CA ILE A 686 -10.88 -16.47 -15.90
C ILE A 686 -10.79 -14.93 -15.79
N MET A 687 -10.16 -14.26 -16.74
CA MET A 687 -10.01 -12.78 -16.76
C MET A 687 -11.26 -12.05 -17.28
N ARG A 688 -12.45 -12.63 -17.10
CA ARG A 688 -13.74 -11.99 -17.41
C ARG A 688 -14.29 -11.30 -16.16
N GLY A 689 -14.98 -10.17 -16.34
CA GLY A 689 -15.51 -9.35 -15.23
C GLY A 689 -16.27 -10.15 -14.17
N GLU A 690 -17.20 -11.01 -14.57
CA GLU A 690 -18.01 -11.83 -13.67
C GLU A 690 -17.16 -12.83 -12.84
N THR A 691 -16.19 -13.48 -13.49
CA THR A 691 -15.28 -14.44 -12.82
C THR A 691 -14.30 -13.72 -11.90
N LEU A 692 -13.76 -12.58 -12.36
CA LEU A 692 -12.90 -11.72 -11.55
C LEU A 692 -13.65 -11.17 -10.35
N GLU A 693 -14.92 -10.77 -10.49
CA GLU A 693 -15.76 -10.40 -9.36
C GLU A 693 -15.84 -11.55 -8.37
N MET A 694 -16.15 -12.79 -8.78
CA MET A 694 -16.21 -13.93 -7.84
C MET A 694 -14.87 -14.22 -7.14
N ILE A 695 -13.75 -14.03 -7.84
CA ILE A 695 -12.38 -14.25 -7.34
C ILE A 695 -11.90 -13.12 -6.42
N LEU A 696 -12.23 -11.87 -6.76
CA LEU A 696 -11.83 -10.63 -6.09
C LEU A 696 -12.88 -10.14 -5.08
N TRP A 697 -14.07 -10.77 -5.02
CA TRP A 697 -15.19 -10.36 -4.17
C TRP A 697 -14.78 -10.33 -2.70
N HIS A 698 -14.76 -9.11 -2.17
CA HIS A 698 -14.75 -8.79 -0.76
C HIS A 698 -16.20 -8.48 -0.35
N PRO A 699 -16.69 -8.86 0.85
CA PRO A 699 -18.01 -8.44 1.35
C PRO A 699 -18.19 -6.91 1.48
N ASP A 700 -17.11 -6.15 1.32
CA ASP A 700 -17.08 -4.69 1.28
C ASP A 700 -16.49 -4.28 -0.07
N GLY A 701 -17.36 -4.00 -1.03
CA GLY A 701 -17.03 -3.89 -2.45
C GLY A 701 -16.22 -2.65 -2.84
N TYR A 702 -15.65 -2.69 -4.06
CA TYR A 702 -15.81 -1.69 -5.13
C TYR A 702 -15.10 -2.20 -6.42
N PHE A 703 -15.88 -2.45 -7.48
CA PHE A 703 -15.51 -2.21 -8.88
C PHE A 703 -16.78 -1.78 -9.63
N ALA A 704 -16.65 -0.78 -10.50
CA ALA A 704 -17.75 -0.21 -11.27
C ALA A 704 -17.68 -0.61 -12.75
N ALA A 705 -18.81 -1.13 -13.24
CA ALA A 705 -19.38 -1.07 -14.59
C ALA A 705 -18.46 -1.02 -15.83
N SER A 706 -18.43 -2.13 -16.59
CA SER A 706 -18.69 -2.10 -18.04
C SER A 706 -19.33 -3.43 -18.47
N GLY A 707 -20.35 -3.33 -19.33
CA GLY A 707 -21.40 -4.33 -19.48
C GLY A 707 -21.06 -5.60 -20.27
N GLY A 708 -21.88 -6.61 -20.03
CA GLY A 708 -21.95 -7.87 -20.77
C GLY A 708 -22.75 -8.89 -19.96
N CYS A 709 -23.99 -9.15 -20.37
CA CYS A 709 -25.00 -9.95 -19.68
C CYS A 709 -24.74 -11.47 -19.78
N CYS A 710 -24.87 -12.24 -18.68
CA CYS A 710 -25.65 -13.49 -18.64
C CYS A 710 -26.01 -14.03 -17.23
N THR A 711 -27.29 -13.82 -16.87
CA THR A 711 -28.28 -14.73 -16.22
C THR A 711 -27.95 -15.53 -14.95
N CYS A 712 -28.53 -15.11 -13.83
CA CYS A 712 -29.04 -16.01 -12.78
C CYS A 712 -30.25 -15.39 -12.01
N GLU A 713 -31.16 -16.23 -11.51
CA GLU A 713 -32.57 -16.01 -11.13
C GLU A 713 -32.91 -15.01 -10.02
N PHE A 714 -31.96 -14.18 -9.57
CA PHE A 714 -32.21 -13.07 -8.63
C PHE A 714 -32.52 -11.74 -9.35
N CYS A 715 -32.16 -11.61 -10.64
CA CYS A 715 -32.43 -10.42 -11.46
C CYS A 715 -33.90 -10.30 -11.94
N LEU A 716 -34.74 -11.32 -11.75
CA LEU A 716 -36.15 -11.28 -12.17
C LEU A 716 -37.08 -10.59 -11.17
N LEU A 717 -36.61 -10.25 -9.96
CA LEU A 717 -37.39 -9.53 -8.95
C LEU A 717 -37.00 -8.05 -8.76
N MET A 718 -35.92 -7.59 -9.42
CA MET A 718 -35.40 -6.21 -9.27
C MET A 718 -35.33 -5.42 -10.59
N SER A 719 -35.86 -5.93 -11.70
CA SER A 719 -35.88 -5.23 -13.00
C SER A 719 -36.96 -4.15 -13.12
N GLY A 720 -37.73 -3.87 -12.05
CA GLY A 720 -38.87 -2.96 -12.10
C GLY A 720 -38.74 -1.62 -11.37
N LEU A 721 -37.72 -1.36 -10.54
CA LEU A 721 -37.72 -0.18 -9.64
C LEU A 721 -36.39 0.60 -9.67
N PRO A 722 -36.38 1.84 -10.20
CA PRO A 722 -35.23 2.72 -10.08
C PRO A 722 -35.20 3.45 -8.71
N LEU A 723 -33.98 3.68 -8.20
CA LEU A 723 -33.60 4.66 -7.16
C LEU A 723 -34.13 4.45 -5.73
N ILE A 724 -33.36 3.73 -4.90
CA ILE A 724 -33.39 3.88 -3.43
C ILE A 724 -32.16 4.69 -3.01
N SER A 725 -32.37 5.90 -2.48
CA SER A 725 -31.27 6.74 -1.99
C SER A 725 -30.73 6.25 -0.65
N ARG A 726 -29.42 6.49 -0.41
CA ARG A 726 -28.64 6.07 0.78
C ARG A 726 -29.32 6.39 2.13
N ARG A 727 -30.11 7.47 2.21
CA ARG A 727 -30.91 7.84 3.40
C ARG A 727 -32.03 6.83 3.73
N ARG A 728 -32.69 6.25 2.72
CA ARG A 728 -33.79 5.28 2.91
C ARG A 728 -33.27 3.92 3.43
N LEU A 729 -32.09 3.51 3.00
CA LEU A 729 -31.43 2.30 3.50
C LEU A 729 -31.01 2.45 4.97
N LEU A 730 -30.43 3.60 5.34
CA LEU A 730 -30.03 3.90 6.72
C LEU A 730 -31.23 3.99 7.68
N THR A 731 -32.38 4.49 7.21
CA THR A 731 -33.61 4.56 7.99
C THR A 731 -34.19 3.15 8.26
N ALA A 732 -34.12 2.25 7.27
CA ALA A 732 -34.52 0.85 7.41
C ALA A 732 -33.62 0.07 8.39
N MET A 733 -32.32 0.37 8.41
CA MET A 733 -31.39 -0.25 9.36
C MET A 733 -31.56 0.28 10.78
N ALA A 734 -31.84 1.59 10.94
CA ALA A 734 -32.08 2.21 12.25
C ALA A 734 -33.38 1.74 12.93
N LEU A 735 -34.40 1.36 12.15
CA LEU A 735 -35.68 0.85 12.66
C LEU A 735 -35.69 -0.68 12.89
N SER A 736 -34.63 -1.38 12.49
CA SER A 736 -34.51 -2.85 12.64
C SER A 736 -34.68 -3.36 14.09
N PRO A 737 -34.25 -2.66 15.16
CA PRO A 737 -34.47 -3.13 16.53
C PRO A 737 -35.94 -2.99 16.99
N LEU A 738 -36.65 -1.98 16.49
CA LEU A 738 -38.08 -1.75 16.75
C LEU A 738 -38.96 -2.78 16.02
N LEU A 739 -38.59 -3.11 14.77
CA LEU A 739 -39.29 -4.10 13.95
C LEU A 739 -39.11 -5.54 14.47
N TRP A 740 -37.97 -5.84 15.11
CA TRP A 740 -37.74 -7.15 15.72
C TRP A 740 -38.63 -7.39 16.96
N GLN A 741 -38.98 -6.33 17.70
CA GLN A 741 -39.90 -6.44 18.85
C GLN A 741 -41.37 -6.65 18.43
N MET A 742 -41.78 -6.20 17.23
CA MET A 742 -43.16 -6.36 16.74
C MET A 742 -43.47 -7.79 16.27
N ASN A 743 -42.46 -8.64 16.06
CA ASN A 743 -42.60 -9.98 15.48
C ASN A 743 -43.19 -11.04 16.44
N THR A 744 -43.69 -10.63 17.62
CA THR A 744 -44.30 -11.51 18.61
C THR A 744 -45.81 -11.33 18.79
N ALA A 745 -46.44 -10.35 18.11
CA ALA A 745 -47.89 -10.15 18.18
C ALA A 745 -48.60 -10.97 17.09
N HIS A 746 -49.27 -12.06 17.47
CA HIS A 746 -50.13 -12.82 16.56
C HIS A 746 -51.36 -12.00 16.14
N ALA A 747 -51.77 -12.18 14.88
CA ALA A 747 -52.86 -11.49 14.20
C ALA A 747 -54.16 -11.47 15.01
N ALA A 748 -54.62 -10.29 15.41
CA ALA A 748 -55.98 -10.03 15.87
C ALA A 748 -56.73 -9.23 14.80
N ALA A 749 -58.01 -9.56 14.61
CA ALA A 749 -58.90 -9.17 13.51
C ALA A 749 -58.85 -7.68 13.11
N ILE A 750 -58.82 -7.43 11.79
CA ILE A 750 -58.83 -6.08 11.19
C ILE A 750 -60.28 -5.55 11.13
N ASP A 751 -60.53 -4.39 11.74
CA ASP A 751 -61.78 -3.61 11.70
C ASP A 751 -61.90 -2.83 10.37
N PRO A 752 -62.97 -3.02 9.57
CA PRO A 752 -63.11 -2.40 8.24
C PRO A 752 -63.39 -0.89 8.25
N ASN A 753 -63.62 -0.24 9.41
CA ASN A 753 -63.91 1.20 9.47
C ASN A 753 -62.68 2.10 9.76
N ARG A 754 -61.46 1.57 9.75
CA ARG A 754 -60.22 2.34 9.89
C ARG A 754 -59.36 2.24 8.63
N ILE A 755 -59.40 3.28 7.80
CA ILE A 755 -58.45 3.43 6.69
C ILE A 755 -57.18 4.11 7.26
N VAL A 756 -56.05 3.42 7.22
CA VAL A 756 -54.74 3.97 7.57
C VAL A 756 -54.06 4.42 6.28
N ALA A 757 -53.82 5.73 6.14
CA ALA A 757 -53.04 6.27 5.03
C ALA A 757 -51.54 6.14 5.33
N LEU A 758 -50.87 5.21 4.66
CA LEU A 758 -49.42 5.04 4.71
C LEU A 758 -48.82 5.64 3.43
N GLU A 759 -48.65 6.96 3.42
CA GLU A 759 -48.22 7.69 2.22
C GLU A 759 -46.74 7.50 1.87
N TRP A 760 -45.94 6.90 2.76
CA TRP A 760 -44.48 6.86 2.64
C TRP A 760 -43.88 5.45 2.64
N LEU A 761 -44.73 4.42 2.60
CA LEU A 761 -44.27 3.04 2.47
C LEU A 761 -44.52 2.54 1.05
N PRO A 762 -43.48 2.03 0.36
CA PRO A 762 -43.66 1.43 -0.95
C PRO A 762 -44.71 0.33 -0.88
N VAL A 763 -45.61 0.29 -1.86
CA VAL A 763 -46.69 -0.72 -1.95
C VAL A 763 -46.12 -2.14 -1.90
N GLU A 764 -44.91 -2.31 -2.42
CA GLU A 764 -44.15 -3.56 -2.43
C GLU A 764 -43.77 -4.02 -1.02
N LEU A 765 -43.51 -3.09 -0.09
CA LEU A 765 -43.21 -3.40 1.30
C LEU A 765 -44.48 -3.82 2.07
N LEU A 766 -45.62 -3.20 1.77
CA LEU A 766 -46.91 -3.55 2.38
C LEU A 766 -47.37 -4.95 1.96
N LEU A 767 -47.18 -5.28 0.68
CA LEU A 767 -47.46 -6.61 0.13
C LEU A 767 -46.49 -7.67 0.68
N ALA A 768 -45.21 -7.35 0.83
CA ALA A 768 -44.22 -8.25 1.45
C ALA A 768 -44.52 -8.54 2.93
N LEU A 769 -45.27 -7.66 3.60
CA LEU A 769 -45.74 -7.82 4.98
C LEU A 769 -47.14 -8.44 5.07
N GLY A 770 -47.73 -8.88 3.95
CA GLY A 770 -49.03 -9.58 3.90
C GLY A 770 -50.26 -8.67 3.97
N ILE A 771 -50.09 -7.35 3.76
CA ILE A 771 -51.17 -6.36 3.81
C ILE A 771 -51.56 -6.01 2.36
N VAL A 772 -52.81 -6.27 1.98
CA VAL A 772 -53.32 -6.01 0.62
C VAL A 772 -53.96 -4.61 0.57
N PRO A 773 -53.39 -3.64 -0.18
CA PRO A 773 -53.96 -2.30 -0.28
C PRO A 773 -55.23 -2.32 -1.15
N TYR A 774 -56.26 -1.61 -0.73
CA TYR A 774 -57.59 -1.61 -1.37
C TYR A 774 -57.68 -0.75 -2.65
N GLY A 775 -56.56 -0.17 -3.12
CA GLY A 775 -56.44 0.57 -4.37
C GLY A 775 -55.19 1.47 -4.40
N VAL A 776 -54.54 1.61 -5.58
CA VAL A 776 -53.37 2.48 -5.79
C VAL A 776 -53.75 3.53 -6.84
N ALA A 777 -53.62 4.82 -6.49
CA ALA A 777 -53.76 5.93 -7.44
C ALA A 777 -52.37 6.47 -7.80
N ASP A 778 -52.02 6.47 -9.08
CA ASP A 778 -50.72 6.93 -9.56
C ASP A 778 -50.68 8.47 -9.75
N THR A 779 -49.53 9.05 -9.43
CA THR A 779 -49.34 10.45 -9.04
C THR A 779 -49.46 11.50 -10.16
N ILE A 780 -49.48 11.09 -11.44
CA ILE A 780 -49.55 12.05 -12.55
C ILE A 780 -50.97 12.65 -12.73
N ASN A 781 -52.02 12.03 -12.16
CA ASN A 781 -53.40 12.51 -12.30
C ASN A 781 -54.01 13.12 -11.02
N TYR A 782 -53.26 13.34 -9.94
CA TYR A 782 -53.86 13.83 -8.69
C TYR A 782 -54.46 15.25 -8.80
N ARG A 783 -54.02 16.07 -9.78
CA ARG A 783 -54.64 17.38 -10.05
C ARG A 783 -56.03 17.31 -10.68
N LEU A 784 -56.51 16.13 -11.11
CA LEU A 784 -57.84 15.96 -11.69
C LEU A 784 -58.93 15.59 -10.67
N TRP A 785 -58.60 15.43 -9.38
CA TRP A 785 -59.53 14.91 -8.37
C TRP A 785 -59.85 15.86 -7.21
N VAL A 786 -59.44 17.13 -7.28
CA VAL A 786 -59.79 18.11 -6.24
C VAL A 786 -61.12 18.77 -6.59
N SER A 787 -62.21 18.09 -6.24
CA SER A 787 -63.49 18.75 -5.95
C SER A 787 -64.28 17.97 -4.90
N GLU A 788 -64.22 18.47 -3.65
CA GLU A 788 -65.02 18.19 -2.42
C GLU A 788 -64.65 17.00 -1.51
N PRO A 789 -65.04 16.98 -0.21
CA PRO A 789 -65.20 18.05 0.81
C PRO A 789 -64.14 17.89 1.95
N PRO A 790 -64.09 18.72 3.02
CA PRO A 790 -63.04 18.62 4.04
C PRO A 790 -63.14 17.31 4.83
N LEU A 791 -61.99 16.70 5.15
CA LEU A 791 -61.91 15.46 5.90
C LEU A 791 -62.41 15.63 7.35
N PRO A 792 -62.96 14.56 7.97
CA PRO A 792 -63.42 14.59 9.37
C PRO A 792 -62.26 14.85 10.34
N ASP A 793 -62.55 15.47 11.49
CA ASP A 793 -61.59 15.85 12.55
C ASP A 793 -60.75 14.68 13.11
N SER A 794 -61.08 13.43 12.77
CA SER A 794 -60.33 12.24 13.13
C SER A 794 -59.16 11.90 12.21
N VAL A 795 -58.89 12.69 11.15
CA VAL A 795 -57.82 12.45 10.17
C VAL A 795 -56.76 13.54 10.27
N ILE A 796 -55.51 13.16 10.57
CA ILE A 796 -54.37 14.08 10.62
C ILE A 796 -53.65 14.03 9.25
N ASP A 797 -53.63 15.18 8.57
CA ASP A 797 -52.90 15.40 7.32
C ASP A 797 -51.46 15.84 7.63
N VAL A 798 -50.46 15.19 7.03
CA VAL A 798 -49.04 15.49 7.23
C VAL A 798 -48.37 15.80 5.90
N GLY A 799 -48.85 16.85 5.24
CA GLY A 799 -48.25 17.43 4.05
C GLY A 799 -47.28 18.60 4.34
N LEU A 800 -46.07 18.50 3.76
CA LEU A 800 -45.10 19.57 3.46
C LEU A 800 -44.45 20.32 4.65
N ARG A 801 -43.31 19.83 5.13
CA ARG A 801 -42.14 20.65 5.54
C ARG A 801 -40.86 19.81 5.50
N THR A 802 -39.84 20.33 4.83
CA THR A 802 -38.50 19.75 4.69
C THR A 802 -37.75 19.79 6.02
N GLU A 803 -37.16 18.63 6.39
CA GLU A 803 -36.36 18.29 7.59
C GLU A 803 -37.11 17.68 8.79
N PRO A 804 -36.65 16.55 9.34
CA PRO A 804 -37.24 15.97 10.55
C PRO A 804 -36.65 16.60 11.82
N ASN A 805 -37.51 17.26 12.60
CA ASN A 805 -37.20 17.73 13.95
C ASN A 805 -37.20 16.54 14.92
N LEU A 806 -36.04 16.17 15.48
CA LEU A 806 -35.89 15.06 16.45
C LEU A 806 -36.59 15.35 17.80
N GLU A 807 -36.86 16.61 18.12
CA GLU A 807 -37.53 17.03 19.36
C GLU A 807 -39.02 16.62 19.41
N LEU A 808 -39.70 16.47 18.27
CA LEU A 808 -41.13 16.15 18.24
C LEU A 808 -41.44 14.66 18.50
N LEU A 809 -40.46 13.77 18.27
CA LEU A 809 -40.58 12.33 18.54
C LEU A 809 -40.40 11.98 20.01
N THR A 810 -39.78 12.86 20.81
CA THR A 810 -39.52 12.61 22.24
C THR A 810 -40.64 13.10 23.16
N GLU A 811 -41.60 13.89 22.66
CA GLU A 811 -42.74 14.42 23.43
C GLU A 811 -44.07 13.64 23.25
N MET A 812 -44.11 12.59 22.43
CA MET A 812 -45.33 11.78 22.30
C MET A 812 -45.65 11.03 23.61
N LYS A 813 -46.76 11.41 24.26
CA LYS A 813 -47.20 10.87 25.55
C LYS A 813 -47.42 9.33 25.49
N PRO A 814 -47.02 8.57 26.54
CA PRO A 814 -47.17 7.11 26.60
C PRO A 814 -48.61 6.58 26.56
N SER A 815 -49.63 7.44 26.63
CA SER A 815 -51.05 7.03 26.69
C SER A 815 -51.60 6.43 25.40
N PHE A 816 -50.84 6.44 24.30
CA PHE A 816 -51.25 5.84 23.03
C PHE A 816 -50.70 4.44 22.77
N MET A 817 -49.93 3.86 23.69
CA MET A 817 -49.47 2.47 23.61
C MET A 817 -50.09 1.63 24.75
N ARG A 818 -51.10 0.82 24.44
CA ARG A 818 -51.58 -0.26 25.33
C ARG A 818 -51.08 -1.60 24.83
N TRP A 819 -50.27 -2.27 25.67
CA TRP A 819 -49.98 -3.69 25.59
C TRP A 819 -50.86 -4.42 26.60
N GLN A 820 -51.45 -5.55 26.22
CA GLN A 820 -52.11 -6.45 27.18
C GLN A 820 -51.56 -7.87 27.00
N THR A 821 -50.99 -8.39 28.09
CA THR A 821 -50.51 -9.76 28.26
C THR A 821 -51.54 -10.55 29.08
N ALA A 822 -51.88 -11.77 28.65
CA ALA A 822 -52.21 -12.91 29.51
C ALA A 822 -52.59 -14.14 28.67
N ALA A 823 -52.01 -15.30 29.02
CA ALA A 823 -52.48 -16.61 28.61
C ALA A 823 -53.47 -17.16 29.67
N GLY A 824 -54.48 -17.92 29.24
CA GLY A 824 -55.15 -18.94 30.06
C GLY A 824 -56.69 -18.98 30.08
N ASP A 825 -57.23 -19.98 29.37
CA ASP A 825 -58.48 -20.76 29.55
C ASP A 825 -59.88 -20.12 29.54
N GLY A 826 -60.77 -20.69 28.70
CA GLY A 826 -62.22 -20.62 28.86
C GLY A 826 -63.06 -21.01 27.63
N ALA A 827 -63.52 -22.27 27.63
CA ALA A 827 -64.56 -22.93 26.79
C ALA A 827 -64.17 -23.43 25.38
#